data_AF-A0A182XBC2-F1
#
_entry.id   AF-A0A182XBC2-F1
#
_cell.length_a   1.000
_cell.length_b   1.000
_cell.length_c   1.000
_cell.angle_alpha   90.00
_cell.angle_beta   90.00
_cell.angle_gamma   90.00
#
_symmetry.space_group_name_H-M   'P 1'
#
loop_
_entity.id
_entity.type
_entity.pdbx_description
1 polymer ?
#
loop_
_entity_poly.entity_id
_entity_poly.type
_entity_poly.pdbx_seq_one_letter_code
_entity_poly.pdbx_strand_id
1 'polypeptide(L)'
;MLFLKVSRSAVTSCLRSRALSTGRFNWAAIKTVQEKVDPYTKIHINCAYELKIVPYDLLDCPDSNLLKATVKQGNNVDSLAVKITDKTVTITSDPSAGGCECILEVPIKADLQIRNDGSTTIANLYSDEIEVVGTGNIETRSLRSTNIQLCSTAGNIACQGITLAENVTATTVGKGNIFLDKLQGGSVSATTEAGNISVNASYSNRSTFQTRDGDMELKSIHKDSSVRSNGGKSLTMKGFYGTLNADVGSENVTLQLSEMVGTSSIKAMATKTLHLNLAETVYDTSSIKVKSTQLTLDSSMDDKEHRRDGNSAVLGKAEAENTLHVETNGSVVVRKMSWADSFSFSGMSQMEQQSAVTSCLRSRALSTGRFNWAAIKTVQEKVDPYTKIHINCAYELKIVPYDLLDCPDSNLLKATVKQGSNVDSLAVKITDKTVTITSDPSAGGCECILEVPIKADLQIRNDGSTTIANLYSDEIDVVGTGNIETRSLRSTNIQLCSTAGNIACQGITLAENVTATTVGKGNIFLDKLQGGSVSATTEAGNISVNASYSNRSTFQTRDGDMELKSIHKDCTVRSNGGKSLTMKGFYGTLNADVGSENVTLQLSEMVGTSNIKAMATKTLHLNLAETVYDTSSIKVKSTQLTLDCSMDDKEHRRDGNSAVLGKAEAENTLHVETNGSLVVRKMSWADSFSFSGMSQMEQQ
;
A
#
# COMPACT_ATOMS: atom_id res chain seq x y z
N MET A 1 61.48 -5.39 -4.80
CA MET A 1 60.90 -4.04 -4.95
C MET A 1 59.39 -4.20 -5.08
N LEU A 2 58.72 -4.43 -3.95
CA LEU A 2 57.79 -3.50 -3.28
C LEU A 2 56.66 -2.94 -4.18
N PHE A 3 55.55 -3.68 -4.23
CA PHE A 3 54.22 -3.13 -4.45
C PHE A 3 53.64 -2.67 -3.10
N LEU A 4 53.32 -1.38 -2.99
CA LEU A 4 52.63 -0.82 -1.82
C LEU A 4 51.12 -0.96 -1.99
N LYS A 5 50.51 -1.63 -1.00
CA LYS A 5 49.08 -1.76 -0.77
C LYS A 5 48.47 -0.40 -0.44
N VAL A 6 47.37 -0.03 -1.09
CA VAL A 6 46.45 1.00 -0.61
C VAL A 6 45.17 0.30 -0.13
N SER A 7 44.93 0.45 1.17
CA SER A 7 43.79 -0.06 1.93
C SER A 7 42.51 0.70 1.57
N ARG A 8 41.46 -0.03 1.18
CA ARG A 8 40.07 0.43 1.22
C ARG A 8 39.47 -0.08 2.54
N SER A 9 39.09 0.83 3.43
CA SER A 9 38.33 0.52 4.64
C SER A 9 37.16 1.49 4.76
N ALA A 10 35.99 1.04 4.34
CA ALA A 10 34.69 1.56 4.77
C ALA A 10 33.62 0.50 4.50
N VAL A 11 32.71 0.33 5.46
CA VAL A 11 31.44 -0.43 5.40
C VAL A 11 31.56 -1.95 5.58
N THR A 12 31.41 -2.42 6.82
CA THR A 12 30.39 -3.42 7.25
C THR A 12 30.61 -3.83 8.71
N SER A 13 29.72 -3.42 9.61
CA SER A 13 29.53 -4.10 10.89
C SER A 13 28.04 -4.14 11.25
N CYS A 14 27.31 -5.03 10.59
CA CYS A 14 26.08 -5.59 11.13
C CYS A 14 26.41 -6.94 11.76
N LEU A 15 26.04 -7.03 13.03
CA LEU A 15 26.36 -8.09 13.99
C LEU A 15 25.83 -9.46 13.52
N ARG A 16 26.73 -10.45 13.48
CA ARG A 16 26.37 -11.87 13.52
C ARG A 16 26.27 -12.29 14.99
N SER A 17 25.10 -12.76 15.39
CA SER A 17 24.89 -13.50 16.63
C SER A 17 25.72 -14.79 16.62
N ARG A 18 26.71 -14.89 17.50
CA ARG A 18 27.30 -16.18 17.93
C ARG A 18 26.98 -16.39 19.39
N ALA A 19 26.31 -17.50 19.68
CA ALA A 19 26.20 -18.05 21.01
C ALA A 19 27.59 -18.52 21.49
N LEU A 20 28.00 -18.12 22.68
CA LEU A 20 29.02 -18.81 23.48
C LEU A 20 28.80 -18.55 24.97
N SER A 21 28.84 -19.66 25.71
CA SER A 21 29.44 -19.80 27.04
C SER A 21 28.70 -19.20 28.24
N THR A 22 28.22 -20.11 29.08
CA THR A 22 27.82 -19.89 30.47
C THR A 22 29.04 -19.48 31.30
N GLY A 23 29.35 -18.19 31.31
CA GLY A 23 30.12 -17.52 32.35
C GLY A 23 29.17 -16.68 33.20
N ARG A 24 29.28 -16.76 34.54
CA ARG A 24 28.44 -16.02 35.48
C ARG A 24 28.52 -14.50 35.19
N PHE A 25 27.46 -13.94 34.61
CA PHE A 25 27.23 -12.50 34.53
C PHE A 25 26.29 -12.09 35.67
N ASN A 26 26.78 -11.24 36.56
CA ASN A 26 25.97 -10.55 37.58
C ASN A 26 24.81 -9.82 36.89
N TRP A 27 23.58 -10.01 37.39
CA TRP A 27 22.41 -9.32 36.88
C TRP A 27 22.51 -7.80 37.08
N ALA A 28 22.17 -7.04 36.04
CA ALA A 28 22.17 -5.58 36.01
C ALA A 28 21.05 -5.00 36.89
N ALA A 29 21.29 -3.82 37.48
CA ALA A 29 20.27 -3.11 38.26
C ALA A 29 19.02 -2.83 37.42
N ILE A 30 17.84 -3.14 37.98
CA ILE A 30 16.53 -2.95 37.37
C ILE A 30 15.65 -2.23 38.41
N LYS A 31 15.02 -1.13 38.00
CA LYS A 31 13.94 -0.49 38.79
C LYS A 31 12.64 -0.62 38.03
N THR A 32 11.59 -1.07 38.72
CA THR A 32 10.23 -1.16 38.18
C THR A 32 9.29 -0.38 39.08
N VAL A 33 8.47 0.48 38.48
CA VAL A 33 7.36 1.19 39.13
C VAL A 33 6.09 0.78 38.41
N GLN A 34 5.04 0.44 39.15
CA GLN A 34 3.74 0.07 38.60
C GLN A 34 2.65 0.77 39.39
N GLU A 35 1.76 1.47 38.69
CA GLU A 35 0.71 2.28 39.28
C GLU A 35 -0.62 2.06 38.56
N LYS A 36 -1.72 2.25 39.31
CA LYS A 36 -3.06 2.28 38.73
C LYS A 36 -3.40 3.71 38.29
N VAL A 37 -3.90 3.86 37.07
CA VAL A 37 -4.16 5.16 36.43
C VAL A 37 -5.51 5.16 35.72
N ASP A 38 -6.01 6.35 35.37
CA ASP A 38 -7.18 6.47 34.48
C ASP A 38 -6.83 5.96 33.07
N PRO A 39 -7.69 5.17 32.40
CA PRO A 39 -7.42 4.67 31.04
C PRO A 39 -7.20 5.76 29.98
N TYR A 40 -7.72 6.97 30.23
CA TYR A 40 -7.60 8.16 29.39
C TYR A 40 -6.66 9.19 30.03
N THR A 41 -5.74 8.76 30.87
CA THR A 41 -4.79 9.65 31.54
C THR A 41 -3.92 10.38 30.53
N LYS A 42 -3.54 11.62 30.86
CA LYS A 42 -2.48 12.35 30.17
C LYS A 42 -1.14 12.03 30.81
N ILE A 43 -0.16 11.58 30.04
CA ILE A 43 1.16 11.20 30.53
C ILE A 43 2.18 12.21 30.02
N HIS A 44 2.75 12.98 30.95
CA HIS A 44 3.84 13.90 30.69
C HIS A 44 5.15 13.22 31.04
N ILE A 45 6.05 13.09 30.08
CA ILE A 45 7.35 12.43 30.24
C ILE A 45 8.43 13.47 30.03
N ASN A 46 9.33 13.61 31.00
CA ASN A 46 10.50 14.48 30.90
C ASN A 46 11.76 13.73 31.38
N CYS A 47 12.51 13.18 30.44
CA CYS A 47 13.66 12.32 30.75
C CYS A 47 14.77 12.38 29.70
N ALA A 48 15.80 11.55 29.86
CA ALA A 48 16.88 11.39 28.90
C ALA A 48 17.12 9.91 28.52
N TYR A 49 16.08 9.07 28.61
CA TYR A 49 16.20 7.63 28.40
C TYR A 49 16.09 7.22 26.92
N GLU A 50 16.61 6.03 26.60
CA GLU A 50 16.17 5.30 25.42
C GLU A 50 14.79 4.71 25.73
N LEU A 51 13.74 5.48 25.39
CA LEU A 51 12.35 5.19 25.71
C LEU A 51 11.74 4.21 24.73
N LYS A 52 11.04 3.21 25.27
CA LYS A 52 10.15 2.33 24.52
C LYS A 52 8.77 2.34 25.17
N ILE A 53 7.77 2.83 24.44
CA ILE A 53 6.41 2.99 24.91
C ILE A 53 5.48 2.07 24.14
N VAL A 54 4.73 1.26 24.86
CA VAL A 54 3.77 0.28 24.31
C VAL A 54 2.51 0.25 25.17
N PRO A 55 1.35 -0.17 24.63
CA PRO A 55 0.21 -0.45 25.48
C PRO A 55 0.53 -1.58 26.46
N TYR A 56 -0.04 -1.51 27.66
CA TYR A 56 -0.15 -2.67 28.54
C TYR A 56 -1.02 -3.75 27.86
N ASP A 57 -0.68 -5.02 28.05
CA ASP A 57 -1.43 -6.12 27.44
C ASP A 57 -2.89 -6.11 27.91
N LEU A 58 -3.83 -6.00 26.96
CA LEU A 58 -5.27 -5.97 27.23
C LEU A 58 -5.81 -7.33 27.69
N LEU A 59 -5.11 -8.43 27.42
CA LEU A 59 -5.47 -9.75 27.96
C LEU A 59 -5.16 -9.82 29.46
N ASP A 60 -4.08 -9.16 29.89
CA ASP A 60 -3.67 -9.11 31.30
C ASP A 60 -4.39 -7.99 32.06
N CYS A 61 -4.74 -6.90 31.39
CA CYS A 61 -5.47 -5.76 31.96
C CYS A 61 -6.57 -5.24 30.99
N PRO A 62 -7.75 -5.89 30.96
CA PRO A 62 -8.85 -5.49 30.08
C PRO A 62 -9.36 -4.07 30.34
N ASP A 63 -9.28 -3.59 31.58
CA ASP A 63 -9.70 -2.25 31.98
C ASP A 63 -8.77 -1.15 31.45
N SER A 64 -7.58 -1.51 30.95
CA SER A 64 -6.54 -0.58 30.48
C SER A 64 -6.20 0.52 31.49
N ASN A 65 -6.11 0.18 32.78
CA ASN A 65 -5.93 1.13 33.89
C ASN A 65 -4.60 0.98 34.63
N LEU A 66 -3.59 0.39 33.97
CA LEU A 66 -2.25 0.19 34.53
C LEU A 66 -1.19 0.93 33.75
N LEU A 67 -0.24 1.48 34.49
CA LEU A 67 1.01 2.00 33.98
C LEU A 67 2.17 1.27 34.65
N LYS A 68 3.14 0.81 33.86
CA LYS A 68 4.35 0.16 34.36
C LYS A 68 5.58 0.72 33.67
N ALA A 69 6.51 1.23 34.46
CA ALA A 69 7.78 1.76 34.02
C ALA A 69 8.91 0.85 34.49
N THR A 70 9.72 0.34 33.55
CA THR A 70 10.86 -0.54 33.83
C THR A 70 12.14 0.07 33.26
N VAL A 71 13.08 0.46 34.12
CA VAL A 71 14.42 0.93 33.70
C VAL A 71 15.38 -0.25 33.73
N LYS A 72 15.99 -0.54 32.58
CA LYS A 72 17.02 -1.56 32.42
C LYS A 72 18.38 -0.88 32.25
N GLN A 73 19.39 -1.45 32.94
CA GLN A 73 20.80 -1.15 32.72
C GLN A 73 21.18 0.32 32.97
N GLY A 74 21.75 0.62 34.14
CA GLY A 74 22.27 1.95 34.43
C GLY A 74 22.84 2.10 35.84
N ASN A 75 23.71 3.10 36.02
CA ASN A 75 24.24 3.48 37.35
C ASN A 75 23.27 4.38 38.14
N ASN A 76 22.19 4.86 37.52
CA ASN A 76 21.24 5.83 38.08
C ASN A 76 19.77 5.41 37.89
N VAL A 77 19.47 4.13 38.11
CA VAL A 77 18.10 3.58 38.01
C VAL A 77 17.13 4.21 39.02
N ASP A 78 17.64 4.74 40.13
CA ASP A 78 16.82 5.34 41.19
C ASP A 78 16.22 6.69 40.82
N SER A 79 16.75 7.37 39.79
CA SER A 79 16.28 8.69 39.34
C SER A 79 14.88 8.70 38.71
N LEU A 80 14.34 7.54 38.29
CA LEU A 80 12.98 7.46 37.76
C LEU A 80 11.96 7.81 38.87
N ALA A 81 11.17 8.86 38.65
CA ALA A 81 10.06 9.25 39.51
C ALA A 81 8.76 9.28 38.71
N VAL A 82 7.70 8.70 39.28
CA VAL A 82 6.34 8.73 38.74
C VAL A 82 5.46 9.44 39.75
N LYS A 83 4.78 10.50 39.33
CA LYS A 83 3.83 11.25 40.16
C LYS A 83 2.47 11.25 39.48
N ILE A 84 1.45 10.89 40.23
CA ILE A 84 0.05 10.91 39.76
C ILE A 84 -0.65 12.07 40.45
N THR A 85 -1.33 12.90 39.67
CA THR A 85 -2.16 13.99 40.17
C THR A 85 -3.41 14.04 39.30
N ASP A 86 -4.55 13.70 39.89
CA ASP A 86 -5.83 13.52 39.20
C ASP A 86 -5.73 12.54 38.01
N LYS A 87 -5.93 13.04 36.78
CA LYS A 87 -5.83 12.29 35.51
C LYS A 87 -4.55 12.59 34.74
N THR A 88 -3.52 13.07 35.43
CA THR A 88 -2.21 13.36 34.85
C THR A 88 -1.13 12.55 35.56
N VAL A 89 -0.36 11.82 34.77
CA VAL A 89 0.85 11.12 35.22
C VAL A 89 2.05 11.92 34.75
N THR A 90 2.95 12.26 35.66
CA THR A 90 4.23 12.89 35.33
C THR A 90 5.35 11.90 35.61
N ILE A 91 6.15 11.60 34.58
CA ILE A 91 7.32 10.73 34.65
C ILE A 91 8.57 11.60 34.44
N THR A 92 9.48 11.59 35.41
CA THR A 92 10.73 12.36 35.34
C THR A 92 11.94 11.48 35.61
N SER A 93 13.09 11.87 35.05
CA SER A 93 14.39 11.32 35.43
C SER A 93 15.45 12.41 35.61
N ASP A 94 16.60 12.04 36.16
CA ASP A 94 17.80 12.87 36.12
C ASP A 94 18.26 13.05 34.66
N PRO A 95 18.56 14.28 34.18
CA PRO A 95 19.10 14.51 32.84
C PRO A 95 20.42 13.79 32.56
N SER A 96 21.19 13.44 33.60
CA SER A 96 22.42 12.65 33.48
C SER A 96 22.17 11.15 33.32
N ALA A 97 20.92 10.68 33.36
CA ALA A 97 20.55 9.27 33.19
C ALA A 97 20.59 8.79 31.72
N GLY A 98 21.18 9.57 30.83
CA GLY A 98 21.39 9.27 29.41
C GLY A 98 21.95 7.86 29.17
N GLY A 99 21.39 7.17 28.18
CA GLY A 99 21.84 5.84 27.75
C GLY A 99 21.26 4.65 28.53
N CYS A 100 20.36 4.86 29.51
CA CYS A 100 19.58 3.77 30.11
C CYS A 100 18.33 3.48 29.27
N GLU A 101 17.96 2.20 29.12
CA GLU A 101 16.72 1.79 28.44
C GLU A 101 15.55 1.87 29.43
N CYS A 102 14.46 2.54 29.04
CA CYS A 102 13.24 2.57 29.85
C CYS A 102 12.04 2.10 29.01
N ILE A 103 11.40 1.03 29.48
CA ILE A 103 10.17 0.49 28.88
C ILE A 103 8.99 1.01 29.68
N LEU A 104 8.09 1.72 29.02
CA LEU A 104 6.83 2.20 29.55
C LEU A 104 5.68 1.42 28.92
N GLU A 105 4.97 0.66 29.74
CA GLU A 105 3.73 -0.01 29.39
C GLU A 105 2.58 0.87 29.92
N VAL A 106 1.80 1.47 29.03
CA VAL A 106 0.81 2.52 29.36
C VAL A 106 -0.61 2.10 28.96
N PRO A 107 -1.68 2.75 29.47
CA PRO A 107 -3.02 2.56 28.91
C PRO A 107 -3.07 2.78 27.40
N ILE A 108 -3.82 1.95 26.68
CA ILE A 108 -3.88 2.02 25.21
C ILE A 108 -4.43 3.36 24.71
N LYS A 109 -5.23 4.04 25.56
CA LYS A 109 -5.87 5.33 25.32
C LYS A 109 -5.24 6.53 26.02
N ALA A 110 -4.04 6.37 26.57
CA ALA A 110 -3.35 7.48 27.21
C ALA A 110 -2.84 8.49 26.18
N ASP A 111 -3.07 9.78 26.45
CA ASP A 111 -2.41 10.87 25.72
C ASP A 111 -0.98 11.04 26.20
N LEU A 112 -0.07 11.33 25.27
CA LEU A 112 1.35 11.39 25.55
C LEU A 112 1.90 12.78 25.22
N GLN A 113 2.59 13.40 26.18
CA GLN A 113 3.43 14.57 25.96
C GLN A 113 4.85 14.26 26.43
N ILE A 114 5.76 14.11 25.48
CA ILE A 114 7.10 13.58 25.72
C ILE A 114 8.13 14.64 25.41
N ARG A 115 8.96 14.95 26.41
CA ARG A 115 10.21 15.70 26.30
C ARG A 115 11.34 14.74 26.64
N ASN A 116 12.11 14.33 25.62
CA ASN A 116 13.14 13.30 25.82
C ASN A 116 14.43 13.60 25.06
N ASP A 117 15.54 13.62 25.79
CA ASP A 117 16.86 13.83 25.18
C ASP A 117 17.42 12.53 24.54
N GLY A 118 16.97 11.36 24.99
CA GLY A 118 17.27 10.07 24.37
C GLY A 118 16.36 9.75 23.17
N SER A 119 16.55 8.57 22.55
CA SER A 119 15.63 8.12 21.49
C SER A 119 14.30 7.68 22.08
N THR A 120 13.21 7.82 21.30
CA THR A 120 11.86 7.46 21.71
C THR A 120 11.23 6.54 20.67
N THR A 121 10.77 5.37 21.11
CA THR A 121 9.97 4.44 20.31
C THR A 121 8.56 4.33 20.87
N ILE A 122 7.53 4.46 20.04
CA ILE A 122 6.12 4.31 20.43
C ILE A 122 5.43 3.32 19.49
N ALA A 123 4.68 2.35 20.01
CA ALA A 123 3.97 1.40 19.16
C ALA A 123 2.55 1.07 19.65
N ASN A 124 1.65 0.87 18.69
CA ASN A 124 0.32 0.27 18.89
C ASN A 124 -0.60 0.99 19.89
N LEU A 125 -0.54 2.33 19.95
CA LEU A 125 -1.44 3.14 20.79
C LEU A 125 -2.60 3.75 20.00
N TYR A 126 -3.69 4.04 20.71
CA TYR A 126 -4.88 4.71 20.21
C TYR A 126 -5.25 5.89 21.13
N SER A 127 -4.88 7.11 20.80
CA SER A 127 -5.00 8.27 21.71
C SER A 127 -5.49 9.52 20.98
N ASP A 128 -6.00 10.54 21.67
CA ASP A 128 -6.35 11.79 21.00
C ASP A 128 -5.12 12.65 20.68
N GLU A 129 -4.08 12.59 21.51
CA GLU A 129 -2.89 13.43 21.40
C GLU A 129 -1.59 12.67 21.70
N ILE A 130 -0.66 12.67 20.74
CA ILE A 130 0.71 12.17 20.91
C ILE A 130 1.69 13.27 20.47
N GLU A 131 2.34 13.93 21.43
CA GLU A 131 3.42 14.89 21.22
C GLU A 131 4.75 14.30 21.69
N VAL A 132 5.76 14.34 20.81
CA VAL A 132 7.15 14.00 21.13
C VAL A 132 8.06 15.13 20.67
N VAL A 133 8.81 15.70 21.61
CA VAL A 133 9.86 16.68 21.34
C VAL A 133 11.15 16.17 21.98
N GLY A 134 12.21 16.04 21.20
CA GLY A 134 13.45 15.49 21.72
C GLY A 134 14.69 15.76 20.86
N THR A 135 15.85 15.32 21.34
CA THR A 135 17.12 15.39 20.59
C THR A 135 17.44 14.08 19.88
N GLY A 136 16.99 12.93 20.41
CA GLY A 136 17.23 11.61 19.84
C GLY A 136 16.35 11.25 18.64
N ASN A 137 16.49 10.01 18.16
CA ASN A 137 15.61 9.49 17.11
C ASN A 137 14.18 9.29 17.65
N ILE A 138 13.17 9.51 16.81
CA ILE A 138 11.77 9.23 17.15
C ILE A 138 11.27 8.16 16.17
N GLU A 139 10.91 7.00 16.70
CA GLU A 139 10.33 5.91 15.93
C GLU A 139 8.90 5.65 16.40
N THR A 140 7.96 5.60 15.47
CA THR A 140 6.58 5.21 15.75
C THR A 140 6.19 3.99 14.95
N ARG A 141 5.27 3.18 15.47
CA ARG A 141 4.72 2.04 14.75
C ARG A 141 3.22 1.88 14.97
N SER A 142 2.45 1.80 13.89
CA SER A 142 1.03 1.46 13.92
C SER A 142 0.22 2.33 14.90
N LEU A 143 0.45 3.64 14.88
CA LEU A 143 -0.25 4.59 15.75
C LEU A 143 -1.60 4.98 15.18
N ARG A 144 -2.55 5.22 16.08
CA ARG A 144 -3.86 5.79 15.75
C ARG A 144 -4.09 6.99 16.66
N SER A 145 -4.36 8.16 16.09
CA SER A 145 -4.62 9.33 16.92
C SER A 145 -5.38 10.43 16.23
N THR A 146 -5.94 11.39 16.96
CA THR A 146 -6.42 12.63 16.34
C THR A 146 -5.22 13.49 15.93
N ASN A 147 -4.27 13.72 16.84
CA ASN A 147 -3.10 14.56 16.61
C ASN A 147 -1.78 13.87 16.97
N ILE A 148 -0.86 13.80 16.02
CA ILE A 148 0.50 13.29 16.21
C ILE A 148 1.49 14.39 15.85
N GLN A 149 2.30 14.82 16.82
CA GLN A 149 3.38 15.79 16.63
C GLN A 149 4.71 15.18 17.04
N LEU A 150 5.65 15.08 16.10
CA LEU A 150 6.97 14.52 16.30
C LEU A 150 8.01 15.58 15.93
N CYS A 151 8.85 15.97 16.87
CA CYS A 151 9.88 16.98 16.69
C CYS A 151 11.24 16.46 17.20
N SER A 152 12.19 16.25 16.30
CA SER A 152 13.57 15.90 16.68
C SER A 152 14.56 16.99 16.28
N THR A 153 15.33 17.49 17.23
CA THR A 153 16.29 18.58 16.96
C THR A 153 17.62 18.12 16.40
N ALA A 154 17.97 16.83 16.57
CA ALA A 154 19.22 16.26 16.06
C ALA A 154 19.10 14.84 15.48
N GLY A 155 18.00 14.14 15.75
CA GLY A 155 17.75 12.77 15.29
C GLY A 155 16.86 12.69 14.05
N ASN A 156 16.60 11.45 13.64
CA ASN A 156 15.66 11.14 12.56
C ASN A 156 14.26 10.88 13.13
N ILE A 157 13.25 11.01 12.28
CA ILE A 157 11.88 10.58 12.56
C ILE A 157 11.51 9.45 11.61
N ALA A 158 10.99 8.35 12.13
CA ALA A 158 10.48 7.23 11.34
C ALA A 158 9.09 6.79 11.81
N CYS A 159 8.10 6.85 10.92
CA CYS A 159 6.76 6.29 11.15
C CYS A 159 6.61 4.99 10.36
N GLN A 160 6.69 3.86 11.06
CA GLN A 160 6.65 2.51 10.48
C GLN A 160 5.22 1.94 10.49
N GLY A 161 4.85 1.20 9.44
CA GLY A 161 3.50 0.65 9.33
C GLY A 161 2.45 1.74 9.08
N ILE A 162 1.21 1.45 9.47
CA ILE A 162 0.07 2.34 9.20
C ILE A 162 -0.06 3.36 10.34
N THR A 163 0.17 4.63 10.04
CA THR A 163 -0.18 5.74 10.92
C THR A 163 -1.53 6.29 10.48
N LEU A 164 -2.53 6.19 11.35
CA LEU A 164 -3.89 6.68 11.11
C LEU A 164 -4.15 7.89 11.99
N ALA A 165 -4.20 9.09 11.41
CA ALA A 165 -4.50 10.28 12.21
C ALA A 165 -5.13 11.45 11.46
N GLU A 166 -5.93 12.26 12.17
CA GLU A 166 -6.46 13.49 11.59
C GLU A 166 -5.32 14.43 11.20
N ASN A 167 -4.33 14.60 12.07
CA ASN A 167 -3.19 15.47 11.84
C ASN A 167 -1.89 14.78 12.24
N VAL A 168 -0.93 14.71 11.30
CA VAL A 168 0.43 14.25 11.56
C VAL A 168 1.40 15.35 11.20
N THR A 169 2.23 15.78 12.16
CA THR A 169 3.34 16.70 11.94
C THR A 169 4.65 16.04 12.35
N ALA A 170 5.57 15.88 11.40
CA ALA A 170 6.93 15.41 11.64
C ALA A 170 7.90 16.53 11.29
N THR A 171 8.73 16.96 12.24
CA THR A 171 9.69 18.05 12.04
C THR A 171 11.07 17.65 12.56
N THR A 172 12.08 17.81 11.71
CA THR A 172 13.48 17.70 12.13
C THR A 172 14.24 18.99 11.87
N VAL A 173 15.30 19.24 12.64
CA VAL A 173 16.22 20.35 12.44
C VAL A 173 17.57 19.84 11.93
N GLY A 174 18.35 20.68 11.25
CA GLY A 174 19.66 20.32 10.75
C GLY A 174 19.59 19.22 9.69
N LYS A 175 20.19 18.06 9.96
CA LYS A 175 20.33 16.95 8.99
C LYS A 175 19.43 15.74 9.30
N GLY A 176 18.49 15.86 10.24
CA GLY A 176 17.60 14.76 10.61
C GLY A 176 16.69 14.36 9.46
N ASN A 177 16.64 13.08 9.12
CA ASN A 177 15.80 12.57 8.04
C ASN A 177 14.40 12.21 8.54
N ILE A 178 13.42 12.25 7.64
CA ILE A 178 12.03 11.84 7.93
C ILE A 178 11.66 10.68 7.00
N PHE A 179 11.22 9.58 7.60
CA PHE A 179 10.76 8.38 6.90
C PHE A 179 9.31 8.09 7.29
N LEU A 180 8.40 8.11 6.33
CA LEU A 180 7.00 7.82 6.56
C LEU A 180 6.56 6.64 5.69
N ASP A 181 6.07 5.58 6.30
CA ASP A 181 5.64 4.39 5.59
C ASP A 181 4.25 4.58 4.97
N LYS A 182 3.17 4.35 5.73
CA LYS A 182 1.80 4.56 5.24
C LYS A 182 1.03 5.48 6.17
N LEU A 183 0.67 6.66 5.67
CA LEU A 183 -0.15 7.64 6.39
C LEU A 183 -1.57 7.61 5.84
N GLN A 184 -2.56 7.70 6.73
CA GLN A 184 -3.96 7.77 6.39
C GLN A 184 -4.66 8.77 7.31
N GLY A 185 -5.48 9.66 6.75
CA GLY A 185 -6.31 10.56 7.55
C GLY A 185 -6.48 11.97 6.98
N GLY A 186 -6.50 12.98 7.83
CA GLY A 186 -6.84 14.34 7.45
C GLY A 186 -5.67 15.07 6.78
N SER A 187 -4.62 15.35 7.54
CA SER A 187 -3.47 16.13 7.10
C SER A 187 -2.14 15.53 7.54
N VAL A 188 -1.14 15.62 6.66
CA VAL A 188 0.24 15.23 6.93
C VAL A 188 1.17 16.40 6.59
N SER A 189 2.09 16.72 7.51
CA SER A 189 3.17 17.67 7.32
C SER A 189 4.50 17.03 7.70
N ALA A 190 5.47 17.03 6.78
CA ALA A 190 6.84 16.63 7.05
C ALA A 190 7.80 17.75 6.66
N THR A 191 8.56 18.25 7.63
CA THR A 191 9.46 19.40 7.44
C THR A 191 10.86 19.12 7.98
N THR A 192 11.88 19.42 7.20
CA THR A 192 13.29 19.37 7.64
C THR A 192 14.10 20.50 7.02
N GLU A 193 15.28 20.79 7.57
CA GLU A 193 16.18 21.76 6.97
C GLU A 193 17.02 21.13 5.85
N ALA A 194 17.97 20.26 6.17
CA ALA A 194 18.89 19.65 5.22
C ALA A 194 18.79 18.11 5.20
N GLY A 195 17.83 17.53 5.93
CA GLY A 195 17.56 16.11 5.91
C GLY A 195 16.73 15.69 4.70
N ASN A 196 16.74 14.40 4.40
CA ASN A 196 15.91 13.81 3.36
C ASN A 196 14.52 13.49 3.88
N ILE A 197 13.51 13.56 2.99
CA ILE A 197 12.15 13.10 3.27
C ILE A 197 11.83 11.93 2.33
N SER A 198 11.47 10.79 2.91
CA SER A 198 11.01 9.61 2.16
C SER A 198 9.62 9.21 2.63
N VAL A 199 8.66 9.12 1.72
CA VAL A 199 7.28 8.75 1.98
C VAL A 199 6.87 7.60 1.06
N ASN A 200 6.44 6.47 1.61
CA ASN A 200 5.99 5.33 0.81
C ASN A 200 4.54 5.46 0.33
N ALA A 201 3.65 6.01 1.16
CA ALA A 201 2.27 6.32 0.78
C ALA A 201 1.63 7.35 1.73
N SER A 202 0.94 8.35 1.19
CA SER A 202 0.06 9.26 1.94
C SER A 202 -1.33 9.26 1.33
N TYR A 203 -2.28 8.67 2.05
CA TYR A 203 -3.72 8.69 1.74
C TYR A 203 -4.42 9.72 2.63
N SER A 204 -3.90 10.94 2.62
CA SER A 204 -4.41 12.05 3.44
C SER A 204 -5.17 13.03 2.57
N ASN A 205 -6.14 13.77 3.13
CA ASN A 205 -6.84 14.83 2.39
C ASN A 205 -5.89 15.96 1.98
N ARG A 206 -4.92 16.28 2.84
CA ARG A 206 -3.90 17.29 2.56
C ARG A 206 -2.51 16.81 2.98
N SER A 207 -1.52 16.95 2.10
CA SER A 207 -0.12 16.63 2.41
C SER A 207 0.80 17.81 2.15
N THR A 208 1.74 18.08 3.06
CA THR A 208 2.79 19.09 2.89
C THR A 208 4.15 18.46 3.16
N PHE A 209 5.06 18.56 2.19
CA PHE A 209 6.43 18.05 2.30
C PHE A 209 7.42 19.18 2.02
N GLN A 210 8.30 19.47 2.97
CA GLN A 210 9.21 20.60 2.88
C GLN A 210 10.63 20.25 3.36
N THR A 211 11.62 20.52 2.52
CA THR A 211 13.04 20.49 2.89
C THR A 211 13.76 21.69 2.32
N ARG A 212 14.72 22.29 3.02
CA ARG A 212 15.52 23.38 2.43
C ARG A 212 16.51 22.79 1.42
N ASP A 213 17.34 21.84 1.83
CA ASP A 213 18.51 21.37 1.06
C ASP A 213 18.57 19.85 0.85
N GLY A 214 17.62 19.08 1.40
CA GLY A 214 17.61 17.63 1.29
C GLY A 214 16.93 17.09 0.04
N ASP A 215 17.07 15.79 -0.18
CA ASP A 215 16.39 15.06 -1.25
C ASP A 215 14.99 14.61 -0.80
N MET A 216 14.05 14.52 -1.76
CA MET A 216 12.69 14.05 -1.51
C MET A 216 12.35 12.85 -2.38
N GLU A 217 11.86 11.78 -1.76
CA GLU A 217 11.26 10.64 -2.44
C GLU A 217 9.82 10.44 -1.93
N LEU A 218 8.85 10.79 -2.77
CA LEU A 218 7.43 10.79 -2.42
C LEU A 218 6.69 9.78 -3.30
N LYS A 219 6.18 8.70 -2.70
CA LYS A 219 5.48 7.62 -3.41
C LYS A 219 4.01 7.59 -2.99
N SER A 220 3.13 7.26 -3.93
CA SER A 220 1.69 7.05 -3.69
C SER A 220 1.08 8.16 -2.85
N ILE A 221 1.16 9.39 -3.36
CA ILE A 221 0.63 10.59 -2.70
C ILE A 221 -0.72 10.93 -3.30
N HIS A 222 -1.73 11.13 -2.44
CA HIS A 222 -3.11 11.36 -2.84
C HIS A 222 -3.60 12.76 -2.47
N LYS A 223 -4.64 13.19 -3.19
CA LYS A 223 -5.44 14.41 -2.96
C LYS A 223 -4.57 15.68 -3.00
N ASP A 224 -4.83 16.64 -2.11
CA ASP A 224 -4.22 17.96 -2.19
C ASP A 224 -2.81 17.95 -1.60
N SER A 225 -1.81 18.24 -2.41
CA SER A 225 -0.42 18.13 -2.02
C SER A 225 0.38 19.39 -2.29
N SER A 226 1.13 19.87 -1.29
CA SER A 226 2.16 20.88 -1.47
C SER A 226 3.56 20.32 -1.23
N VAL A 227 4.48 20.64 -2.14
CA VAL A 227 5.87 20.21 -2.06
C VAL A 227 6.77 21.44 -2.18
N ARG A 228 7.67 21.62 -1.23
CA ARG A 228 8.56 22.79 -1.16
C ARG A 228 10.02 22.36 -1.02
N SER A 229 10.89 22.86 -1.89
CA SER A 229 12.33 22.80 -1.67
C SER A 229 13.09 24.01 -2.18
N ASN A 230 14.18 24.38 -1.50
CA ASN A 230 15.07 25.45 -1.95
C ASN A 230 16.29 24.89 -2.72
N GLY A 231 16.65 23.64 -2.46
CA GLY A 231 17.79 22.94 -3.04
C GLY A 231 17.60 21.41 -3.03
N GLY A 232 18.68 20.68 -2.79
CA GLY A 232 18.72 19.23 -2.90
C GLY A 232 19.14 18.75 -4.29
N LYS A 233 19.66 17.52 -4.36
CA LYS A 233 20.11 16.93 -5.62
C LYS A 233 18.95 16.40 -6.42
N SER A 234 17.93 15.87 -5.75
CA SER A 234 16.79 15.25 -6.41
C SER A 234 15.47 15.35 -5.64
N LEU A 235 14.40 15.60 -6.39
CA LEU A 235 13.02 15.30 -5.99
C LEU A 235 12.47 14.24 -6.93
N THR A 236 11.96 13.15 -6.36
CA THR A 236 11.24 12.12 -7.10
C THR A 236 9.84 11.93 -6.51
N MET A 237 8.81 12.16 -7.31
CA MET A 237 7.42 11.86 -6.95
C MET A 237 6.85 10.78 -7.88
N LYS A 238 6.27 9.73 -7.31
CA LYS A 238 5.76 8.56 -8.05
C LYS A 238 4.35 8.19 -7.61
N GLY A 239 3.52 7.79 -8.57
CA GLY A 239 2.14 7.39 -8.31
C GLY A 239 1.33 8.53 -7.67
N PHE A 240 1.40 9.74 -8.21
CA PHE A 240 0.61 10.86 -7.71
C PHE A 240 -0.84 10.84 -8.23
N TYR A 241 -1.80 11.10 -7.34
CA TYR A 241 -3.24 11.16 -7.63
C TYR A 241 -3.88 12.37 -6.94
N GLY A 242 -4.21 13.47 -7.63
CA GLY A 242 -4.89 14.61 -6.99
C GLY A 242 -4.52 15.99 -7.56
N THR A 243 -4.44 17.00 -6.68
CA THR A 243 -3.97 18.36 -7.01
C THR A 243 -2.57 18.59 -6.43
N LEU A 244 -1.65 19.13 -7.23
CA LEU A 244 -0.26 19.35 -6.85
C LEU A 244 0.11 20.84 -6.90
N ASN A 245 0.69 21.34 -5.81
CA ASN A 245 1.32 22.66 -5.72
C ASN A 245 2.78 22.50 -5.30
N ALA A 246 3.66 22.36 -6.29
CA ALA A 246 5.09 22.17 -6.10
C ALA A 246 5.87 23.46 -6.41
N ASP A 247 6.76 23.85 -5.50
CA ASP A 247 7.74 24.93 -5.68
C ASP A 247 9.10 24.44 -5.20
N VAL A 248 9.94 24.03 -6.14
CA VAL A 248 11.06 23.13 -5.89
C VAL A 248 12.36 23.66 -6.50
N GLY A 249 13.42 23.61 -5.70
CA GLY A 249 14.75 24.06 -6.07
C GLY A 249 15.75 22.93 -6.34
N SER A 250 15.29 21.67 -6.32
CA SER A 250 16.16 20.51 -6.50
C SER A 250 16.77 20.47 -7.90
N GLU A 251 18.03 20.05 -8.02
CA GLU A 251 18.76 20.06 -9.29
C GLU A 251 18.07 19.22 -10.37
N ASN A 252 17.57 18.05 -9.99
CA ASN A 252 16.83 17.13 -10.85
C ASN A 252 15.46 16.86 -10.24
N VAL A 253 14.41 16.99 -11.03
CA VAL A 253 13.04 16.73 -10.59
C VAL A 253 12.41 15.70 -11.50
N THR A 254 11.88 14.63 -10.93
CA THR A 254 11.15 13.59 -11.65
C THR A 254 9.76 13.43 -11.04
N LEU A 255 8.73 13.70 -11.83
CA LEU A 255 7.33 13.62 -11.40
C LEU A 255 6.60 12.61 -12.29
N GLN A 256 5.97 11.63 -11.67
CA GLN A 256 5.03 10.71 -12.30
C GLN A 256 3.63 11.02 -11.80
N LEU A 257 2.82 11.59 -12.71
CA LEU A 257 1.43 11.96 -12.45
C LEU A 257 0.55 10.86 -13.01
N SER A 258 -0.02 10.05 -12.12
CA SER A 258 -0.85 8.90 -12.49
C SER A 258 -2.31 9.29 -12.67
N GLU A 259 -2.77 10.29 -11.92
CA GLU A 259 -4.09 10.89 -12.08
C GLU A 259 -4.04 12.34 -11.60
N MET A 260 -4.83 13.19 -12.26
CA MET A 260 -4.94 14.60 -11.91
C MET A 260 -6.40 15.01 -11.95
N VAL A 261 -6.76 15.84 -10.98
CA VAL A 261 -8.06 16.51 -10.92
C VAL A 261 -7.83 18.01 -10.69
N GLY A 262 -8.68 18.85 -11.27
CA GLY A 262 -8.62 20.30 -11.10
C GLY A 262 -7.29 20.93 -11.55
N THR A 263 -6.83 21.93 -10.79
CA THR A 263 -5.65 22.73 -11.15
C THR A 263 -4.42 22.34 -10.34
N SER A 264 -3.31 22.04 -11.04
CA SER A 264 -1.99 21.81 -10.44
C SER A 264 -0.95 22.77 -10.99
N SER A 265 0.05 23.10 -10.16
CA SER A 265 1.18 23.95 -10.53
C SER A 265 2.51 23.39 -10.05
N ILE A 266 3.52 23.47 -10.90
CA ILE A 266 4.89 23.04 -10.66
C ILE A 266 5.81 24.20 -11.03
N LYS A 267 6.48 24.79 -10.04
CA LYS A 267 7.52 25.79 -10.21
C LYS A 267 8.85 25.16 -9.85
N ALA A 268 9.77 25.11 -10.81
CA ALA A 268 11.05 24.41 -10.70
C ALA A 268 12.17 25.33 -11.23
N MET A 269 12.27 26.55 -10.70
CA MET A 269 13.06 27.63 -11.32
C MET A 269 14.57 27.45 -11.22
N ALA A 270 15.05 26.71 -10.22
CA ALA A 270 16.47 26.38 -10.05
C ALA A 270 16.83 24.98 -10.60
N THR A 271 15.84 24.21 -11.06
CA THR A 271 16.02 22.85 -11.58
C THR A 271 16.71 22.87 -12.94
N LYS A 272 17.70 22.01 -13.12
CA LYS A 272 18.42 21.82 -14.40
C LYS A 272 17.60 20.99 -15.38
N THR A 273 17.02 19.90 -14.88
CA THR A 273 16.22 18.96 -15.67
C THR A 273 14.97 18.54 -14.90
N LEU A 274 13.81 18.77 -15.51
CA LEU A 274 12.50 18.32 -15.03
C LEU A 274 11.98 17.21 -15.95
N HIS A 275 11.87 15.99 -15.44
CA HIS A 275 11.19 14.88 -16.09
C HIS A 275 9.73 14.82 -15.65
N LEU A 276 8.83 15.08 -16.58
CA LEU A 276 7.39 15.02 -16.37
C LEU A 276 6.83 13.79 -17.09
N ASN A 277 6.54 12.75 -16.32
CA ASN A 277 5.93 11.54 -16.82
C ASN A 277 4.43 11.56 -16.52
N LEU A 278 3.61 11.53 -17.57
CA LEU A 278 2.16 11.66 -17.49
C LEU A 278 1.51 10.34 -17.86
N ALA A 279 0.63 9.80 -17.02
CA ALA A 279 -0.23 8.71 -17.46
C ALA A 279 -1.06 9.16 -18.67
N GLU A 280 -1.38 8.22 -19.56
CA GLU A 280 -2.23 8.47 -20.74
C GLU A 280 -3.53 9.21 -20.37
N THR A 281 -4.18 8.81 -19.29
CA THR A 281 -5.38 9.47 -18.77
C THR A 281 -5.14 10.93 -18.40
N VAL A 282 -3.99 11.28 -17.80
CA VAL A 282 -3.66 12.68 -17.45
C VAL A 282 -3.46 13.51 -18.73
N TYR A 283 -2.73 12.95 -19.70
CA TYR A 283 -2.47 13.62 -20.98
C TYR A 283 -3.76 13.88 -21.78
N ASP A 284 -4.65 12.88 -21.86
CA ASP A 284 -5.87 12.94 -22.66
C ASP A 284 -6.97 13.81 -22.03
N THR A 285 -6.93 14.02 -20.71
CA THR A 285 -7.98 14.72 -19.95
C THR A 285 -7.57 16.10 -19.43
N SER A 286 -6.33 16.55 -19.64
CA SER A 286 -5.82 17.80 -19.05
C SER A 286 -5.25 18.78 -20.08
N SER A 287 -5.35 20.07 -19.79
CA SER A 287 -4.68 21.16 -20.49
C SER A 287 -3.34 21.45 -19.82
N ILE A 288 -2.25 21.14 -20.50
CA ILE A 288 -0.91 21.15 -19.89
C ILE A 288 -0.11 22.31 -20.48
N LYS A 289 0.17 23.32 -19.66
CA LYS A 289 0.94 24.51 -20.04
C LYS A 289 2.34 24.41 -19.48
N VAL A 290 3.34 24.34 -20.34
CA VAL A 290 4.75 24.22 -19.98
C VAL A 290 5.50 25.48 -20.40
N LYS A 291 6.11 26.17 -19.44
CA LYS A 291 7.01 27.29 -19.65
C LYS A 291 8.44 26.88 -19.32
N SER A 292 9.29 26.76 -20.33
CA SER A 292 10.68 26.35 -20.17
C SER A 292 11.62 26.91 -21.24
N THR A 293 12.92 26.91 -20.96
CA THR A 293 13.94 27.29 -21.95
C THR A 293 14.08 26.20 -23.02
N GLN A 294 14.06 24.93 -22.60
CA GLN A 294 14.09 23.77 -23.48
C GLN A 294 12.96 22.82 -23.13
N LEU A 295 12.28 22.31 -24.16
CA LEU A 295 11.20 21.33 -24.05
C LEU A 295 11.51 20.20 -25.03
N THR A 296 11.62 18.99 -24.50
CA THR A 296 11.78 17.75 -25.25
C THR A 296 10.55 16.88 -25.02
N LEU A 297 9.93 16.41 -26.09
CA LEU A 297 8.82 15.46 -26.03
C LEU A 297 9.37 14.07 -26.37
N ASP A 298 9.01 13.08 -25.56
CA ASP A 298 9.32 11.68 -25.85
C ASP A 298 8.55 11.19 -27.10
N SER A 299 9.07 10.16 -27.76
CA SER A 299 8.41 9.54 -28.92
C SER A 299 7.00 9.00 -28.64
N SER A 300 6.63 8.81 -27.37
CA SER A 300 5.28 8.40 -26.98
C SER A 300 4.24 9.53 -27.06
N MET A 301 4.64 10.77 -27.32
CA MET A 301 3.74 11.93 -27.39
C MET A 301 3.16 12.10 -28.80
N ASP A 302 1.84 12.25 -28.90
CA ASP A 302 1.13 12.40 -30.18
C ASP A 302 1.16 13.83 -30.75
N ASP A 303 1.58 14.81 -29.96
CA ASP A 303 1.67 16.23 -30.34
C ASP A 303 2.86 16.46 -31.30
N LYS A 304 2.67 16.06 -32.57
CA LYS A 304 3.67 16.14 -33.64
C LYS A 304 4.11 17.57 -33.98
N GLU A 305 3.33 18.58 -33.59
CA GLU A 305 3.70 19.99 -33.59
C GLU A 305 3.03 20.69 -32.39
N HIS A 306 3.61 20.59 -31.19
CA HIS A 306 3.13 21.34 -30.04
C HIS A 306 3.07 22.85 -30.37
N ARG A 307 1.98 23.53 -29.97
CA ARG A 307 1.86 24.98 -30.17
C ARG A 307 2.81 25.69 -29.21
N ARG A 308 4.05 25.91 -29.65
CA ARG A 308 5.05 26.68 -28.92
C ARG A 308 4.96 28.15 -29.30
N ASP A 309 4.71 29.00 -28.31
CA ASP A 309 4.83 30.45 -28.41
C ASP A 309 5.96 30.93 -27.49
N GLY A 310 7.11 31.23 -28.09
CA GLY A 310 8.34 31.53 -27.36
C GLY A 310 8.78 30.41 -26.41
N ASN A 311 8.81 30.71 -25.11
CA ASN A 311 9.16 29.74 -24.06
C ASN A 311 7.96 28.97 -23.50
N SER A 312 6.76 29.13 -24.06
CA SER A 312 5.55 28.47 -23.59
C SER A 312 5.05 27.46 -24.61
N ALA A 313 4.61 26.30 -24.15
CA ALA A 313 3.93 25.27 -24.95
C ALA A 313 2.64 24.84 -24.26
N VAL A 314 1.64 24.47 -25.07
CA VAL A 314 0.40 23.84 -24.59
C VAL A 314 0.33 22.43 -25.17
N LEU A 315 0.14 21.44 -24.31
CA LEU A 315 0.07 20.01 -24.61
C LEU A 315 -1.25 19.42 -24.12
N GLY A 316 -1.62 18.26 -24.66
CA GLY A 316 -2.84 17.54 -24.25
C GLY A 316 -4.11 18.22 -24.75
N LYS A 317 -5.17 18.19 -23.95
CA LYS A 317 -6.49 18.69 -24.35
C LYS A 317 -6.64 20.18 -24.06
N ALA A 318 -6.70 21.00 -25.11
CA ALA A 318 -6.68 22.48 -25.02
C ALA A 318 -7.75 23.06 -24.07
N GLU A 319 -8.99 22.58 -24.16
CA GLU A 319 -10.14 22.98 -23.34
C GLU A 319 -10.53 21.81 -22.42
N ALA A 320 -9.82 21.69 -21.30
CA ALA A 320 -10.03 20.66 -20.30
C ALA A 320 -10.28 21.27 -18.92
N GLU A 321 -11.10 20.60 -18.12
CA GLU A 321 -11.38 20.98 -16.73
C GLU A 321 -10.12 20.85 -15.87
N ASN A 322 -9.30 19.84 -16.14
CA ASN A 322 -8.03 19.63 -15.46
C ASN A 322 -6.93 20.46 -16.12
N THR A 323 -6.16 21.19 -15.33
CA THR A 323 -5.09 22.07 -15.83
C THR A 323 -3.78 21.83 -15.09
N LEU A 324 -2.69 21.70 -15.83
CA LEU A 324 -1.33 21.60 -15.28
C LEU A 324 -0.48 22.78 -15.74
N HIS A 325 0.04 23.57 -14.80
CA HIS A 325 0.98 24.65 -15.08
C HIS A 325 2.39 24.26 -14.64
N VAL A 326 3.33 24.26 -15.58
CA VAL A 326 4.73 23.91 -15.32
C VAL A 326 5.61 25.07 -15.71
N GLU A 327 6.49 25.51 -14.80
CA GLU A 327 7.43 26.59 -15.03
C GLU A 327 8.84 26.21 -14.56
N THR A 328 9.84 26.34 -15.44
CA THR A 328 11.25 26.15 -15.10
C THR A 328 12.15 27.00 -15.97
N ASN A 329 13.33 27.38 -15.46
CA ASN A 329 14.39 27.95 -16.29
C ASN A 329 15.26 26.87 -16.96
N GLY A 330 15.15 25.62 -16.52
CA GLY A 330 15.89 24.49 -17.06
C GLY A 330 15.22 23.80 -18.24
N SER A 331 15.68 22.58 -18.51
CA SER A 331 15.12 21.69 -19.52
C SER A 331 13.93 20.91 -18.95
N VAL A 332 12.89 20.73 -19.76
CA VAL A 332 11.75 19.86 -19.46
C VAL A 332 11.73 18.72 -20.46
N VAL A 333 11.61 17.50 -19.95
CA VAL A 333 11.32 16.30 -20.75
C VAL A 333 9.93 15.82 -20.39
N VAL A 334 9.01 15.81 -21.34
CA VAL A 334 7.64 15.33 -21.15
C VAL A 334 7.47 13.99 -21.85
N ARG A 335 6.91 13.02 -21.13
CA ARG A 335 6.66 11.67 -21.62
C ARG A 335 5.23 11.24 -21.30
N LYS A 336 4.52 10.70 -22.29
CA LYS A 336 3.28 9.94 -22.10
C LYS A 336 3.65 8.51 -21.69
N MET A 337 3.18 8.07 -20.55
CA MET A 337 3.39 6.72 -20.01
C MET A 337 2.20 5.84 -20.35
N SER A 338 2.49 4.64 -20.84
CA SER A 338 1.50 3.57 -20.85
C SER A 338 1.13 3.16 -19.42
N TRP A 339 0.04 2.40 -19.29
CA TRP A 339 -0.28 1.74 -18.04
C TRP A 339 0.93 0.91 -17.53
N ALA A 340 1.63 0.17 -18.41
CA ALA A 340 2.80 -0.64 -18.02
C ALA A 340 4.00 0.20 -17.55
N ASP A 341 4.21 1.37 -18.17
CA ASP A 341 5.21 2.37 -17.74
C ASP A 341 4.90 2.93 -16.35
N SER A 342 3.62 3.00 -15.97
CA SER A 342 3.22 3.49 -14.65
C SER A 342 3.76 2.63 -13.51
N PHE A 343 4.16 1.39 -13.81
CA PHE A 343 4.71 0.42 -12.86
C PHE A 343 6.18 0.06 -13.12
N SER A 344 6.76 0.53 -14.22
CA SER A 344 8.16 0.31 -14.58
C SER A 344 8.95 1.61 -14.51
N PHE A 345 10.04 1.59 -13.74
CA PHE A 345 10.87 2.77 -13.49
C PHE A 345 11.54 3.27 -14.78
N SER A 346 11.35 4.56 -15.07
CA SER A 346 11.94 5.27 -16.20
C SER A 346 13.47 5.33 -16.15
N GLY A 347 14.12 5.01 -17.26
CA GLY A 347 15.41 5.61 -17.65
C GLY A 347 16.71 4.86 -17.34
N MET A 348 16.69 3.55 -17.10
CA MET A 348 17.92 2.75 -17.03
C MET A 348 18.12 1.97 -18.33
N SER A 349 19.33 2.04 -18.90
CA SER A 349 19.71 1.17 -20.01
C SER A 349 19.46 -0.31 -19.64
N GLN A 350 19.16 -1.15 -20.63
CA GLN A 350 18.85 -2.58 -20.46
C GLN A 350 19.92 -3.36 -19.65
N MET A 351 21.13 -2.80 -19.50
CA MET A 351 22.25 -3.39 -18.77
C MET A 351 22.22 -3.11 -17.25
N GLU A 352 21.54 -2.06 -16.78
CA GLU A 352 21.46 -1.70 -15.35
C GLU A 352 20.20 -2.26 -14.66
N GLN A 353 19.14 -2.55 -15.43
CA GLN A 353 17.99 -3.31 -14.94
C GLN A 353 18.41 -4.70 -14.42
N GLN A 354 19.44 -5.31 -15.03
CA GLN A 354 20.03 -6.57 -14.58
C GLN A 354 20.67 -6.48 -13.19
N SER A 355 21.09 -5.29 -12.74
CA SER A 355 21.74 -5.09 -11.43
C SER A 355 20.77 -4.65 -10.32
N ALA A 356 19.69 -3.93 -10.67
CA ALA A 356 18.68 -3.49 -9.70
C ALA A 356 17.78 -4.66 -9.21
N VAL A 357 17.48 -5.62 -10.09
CA VAL A 357 16.82 -6.89 -9.72
C VAL A 357 17.67 -7.64 -8.68
N THR A 358 19.00 -7.58 -8.80
CA THR A 358 19.95 -8.15 -7.84
C THR A 358 19.91 -7.50 -6.45
N SER A 359 19.48 -6.23 -6.35
CA SER A 359 19.40 -5.49 -5.08
C SER A 359 18.07 -5.71 -4.33
N CYS A 360 16.95 -5.85 -5.04
CA CYS A 360 15.66 -6.23 -4.44
C CYS A 360 15.64 -7.69 -3.95
N LEU A 361 16.41 -8.58 -4.59
CA LEU A 361 16.63 -9.95 -4.10
C LEU A 361 17.45 -9.98 -2.79
N ARG A 362 18.18 -8.92 -2.43
CA ARG A 362 18.94 -8.85 -1.17
C ARG A 362 18.11 -8.55 0.07
N SER A 363 16.94 -7.92 -0.06
CA SER A 363 16.09 -7.58 1.10
C SER A 363 14.94 -8.58 1.34
N ARG A 364 14.73 -9.53 0.43
CA ARG A 364 13.84 -10.68 0.62
C ARG A 364 14.44 -11.92 -0.03
N ALA A 365 15.60 -12.33 0.46
CA ALA A 365 15.96 -13.73 0.37
C ALA A 365 14.95 -14.49 1.24
N LEU A 366 13.93 -15.08 0.60
CA LEU A 366 13.61 -16.45 1.00
C LEU A 366 14.95 -17.16 0.92
N SER A 367 15.45 -17.65 2.05
CA SER A 367 16.64 -18.46 2.01
C SER A 367 16.39 -19.54 0.98
N THR A 368 17.12 -19.49 -0.13
CA THR A 368 17.56 -20.70 -0.79
C THR A 368 18.55 -21.34 0.19
N GLY A 369 18.03 -21.79 1.32
CA GLY A 369 18.73 -22.78 2.11
C GLY A 369 19.11 -23.84 1.11
N ARG A 370 20.40 -24.17 1.02
CA ARG A 370 20.83 -25.42 0.41
C ARG A 370 20.13 -26.52 1.21
N PHE A 371 18.91 -26.85 0.81
CA PHE A 371 18.19 -27.97 1.33
C PHE A 371 18.90 -29.17 0.72
N ASN A 372 19.74 -29.84 1.51
CA ASN A 372 20.18 -31.20 1.18
C ASN A 372 18.96 -32.11 1.36
N TRP A 373 18.23 -32.37 0.28
CA TRP A 373 17.20 -33.39 0.19
C TRP A 373 17.58 -34.39 -0.90
N ALA A 374 17.19 -35.64 -0.72
CA ALA A 374 17.36 -36.66 -1.74
C ALA A 374 16.32 -36.43 -2.84
N ALA A 375 16.75 -35.81 -3.94
CA ALA A 375 15.95 -35.72 -5.15
C ALA A 375 15.74 -37.11 -5.75
N ILE A 376 14.50 -37.41 -6.15
CA ILE A 376 14.22 -38.69 -6.80
C ILE A 376 14.37 -38.56 -8.31
N LYS A 377 13.97 -37.42 -8.91
CA LYS A 377 14.29 -37.08 -10.31
C LYS A 377 14.48 -35.58 -10.49
N THR A 378 15.49 -35.20 -11.25
CA THR A 378 15.76 -33.82 -11.66
C THR A 378 16.07 -33.80 -13.15
N VAL A 379 15.40 -32.93 -13.89
CA VAL A 379 15.67 -32.64 -15.29
C VAL A 379 16.09 -31.17 -15.37
N GLN A 380 17.20 -30.88 -16.03
CA GLN A 380 17.66 -29.51 -16.23
C GLN A 380 18.05 -29.33 -17.69
N GLU A 381 17.48 -28.31 -18.33
CA GLU A 381 17.65 -28.03 -19.75
C GLU A 381 17.93 -26.55 -20.00
N LYS A 382 18.62 -26.27 -21.10
CA LYS A 382 18.80 -24.91 -21.60
C LYS A 382 17.64 -24.54 -22.54
N VAL A 383 17.03 -23.38 -22.30
CA VAL A 383 15.83 -22.92 -23.02
C VAL A 383 15.95 -21.45 -23.39
N ASP A 384 15.12 -20.99 -24.33
CA ASP A 384 14.99 -19.56 -24.63
C ASP A 384 14.38 -18.83 -23.41
N PRO A 385 14.90 -17.66 -22.99
CA PRO A 385 14.35 -16.93 -21.84
C PRO A 385 12.89 -16.50 -22.00
N TYR A 386 12.41 -16.39 -23.24
CA TYR A 386 11.04 -16.03 -23.64
C TYR A 386 10.27 -17.25 -24.14
N THR A 387 10.70 -18.46 -23.75
CA THR A 387 10.04 -19.69 -24.16
C THR A 387 8.62 -19.76 -23.61
N LYS A 388 7.73 -20.37 -24.39
CA LYS A 388 6.39 -20.73 -23.93
C LYS A 388 6.41 -22.14 -23.33
N ILE A 389 6.01 -22.28 -22.07
CA ILE A 389 6.02 -23.54 -21.33
C ILE A 389 4.60 -24.05 -21.20
N HIS A 390 4.33 -25.18 -21.82
CA HIS A 390 3.08 -25.92 -21.69
C HIS A 390 3.24 -27.01 -20.63
N ILE A 391 2.47 -26.94 -19.56
CA ILE A 391 2.50 -27.91 -18.46
C ILE A 391 1.17 -28.66 -18.46
N ASN A 392 1.23 -29.99 -18.50
CA ASN A 392 0.08 -30.86 -18.38
C ASN A 392 0.40 -32.01 -17.41
N CYS A 393 0.02 -31.87 -16.14
CA CYS A 393 0.38 -32.83 -15.10
C CYS A 393 -0.70 -32.94 -14.01
N ALA A 394 -0.42 -33.75 -13.00
CA ALA A 394 -1.27 -33.94 -11.82
C ALA A 394 -0.49 -33.69 -10.50
N TYR A 395 0.51 -32.81 -10.53
CA TYR A 395 1.41 -32.58 -9.40
C TYR A 395 0.95 -31.44 -8.49
N GLU A 396 1.45 -31.45 -7.25
CA GLU A 396 1.51 -30.24 -6.43
C GLU A 396 2.66 -29.36 -6.96
N LEU A 397 2.33 -28.46 -7.88
CA LEU A 397 3.29 -27.64 -8.62
C LEU A 397 3.73 -26.43 -7.80
N LYS A 398 5.04 -26.19 -7.79
CA LYS A 398 5.64 -24.93 -7.33
C LYS A 398 6.55 -24.37 -8.41
N ILE A 399 6.14 -23.25 -9.00
CA ILE A 399 6.80 -22.59 -10.11
C ILE A 399 7.43 -21.29 -9.62
N VAL A 400 8.73 -21.14 -9.84
CA VAL A 400 9.52 -19.96 -9.45
C VAL A 400 10.52 -19.62 -10.56
N PRO A 401 10.99 -18.37 -10.67
CA PRO A 401 12.10 -18.06 -11.55
C PRO A 401 13.36 -18.81 -11.09
N TYR A 402 14.21 -19.17 -12.06
CA TYR A 402 15.59 -19.54 -11.77
C TYR A 402 16.32 -18.35 -11.12
N ASP A 403 17.23 -18.62 -10.19
CA ASP A 403 17.99 -17.56 -9.53
C ASP A 403 18.87 -16.83 -10.55
N LEU A 404 18.62 -15.53 -10.74
CA LEU A 404 19.36 -14.68 -11.67
C LEU A 404 20.81 -14.42 -11.23
N LEU A 405 21.16 -14.66 -9.96
CA LEU A 405 22.55 -14.66 -9.52
C LEU A 405 23.31 -15.86 -10.06
N ASP A 406 22.65 -17.01 -10.12
CA ASP A 406 23.23 -18.26 -10.60
C ASP A 406 23.10 -18.40 -12.13
N CYS A 407 22.06 -17.81 -12.73
CA CYS A 407 21.81 -17.78 -14.17
C CYS A 407 21.36 -16.38 -14.63
N PRO A 408 22.31 -15.44 -14.84
CA PRO A 408 21.99 -14.07 -15.28
C PRO A 408 21.28 -14.00 -16.63
N ASP A 409 21.54 -14.97 -17.52
CA ASP A 409 20.94 -15.06 -18.85
C ASP A 409 19.47 -15.52 -18.82
N SER A 410 18.99 -16.02 -17.67
CA SER A 410 17.63 -16.57 -17.52
C SER A 410 17.29 -17.63 -18.59
N ASN A 411 18.24 -18.50 -18.95
CA ASN A 411 18.10 -19.46 -20.04
C ASN A 411 18.09 -20.93 -19.55
N LEU A 412 17.77 -21.16 -18.28
CA LEU A 412 17.70 -22.48 -17.69
C LEU A 412 16.28 -22.80 -17.22
N LEU A 413 15.90 -24.05 -17.42
CA LEU A 413 14.72 -24.67 -16.84
C LEU A 413 15.17 -25.88 -16.03
N LYS A 414 14.69 -25.98 -14.79
CA LYS A 414 14.94 -27.13 -13.93
C LYS A 414 13.64 -27.63 -13.32
N ALA A 415 13.34 -28.89 -13.56
CA ALA A 415 12.18 -29.59 -13.03
C ALA A 415 12.64 -30.64 -12.01
N THR A 416 12.02 -30.62 -10.84
CA THR A 416 12.41 -31.42 -9.69
C THR A 416 11.19 -32.08 -9.09
N VAL A 417 11.13 -33.41 -9.09
CA VAL A 417 10.03 -34.16 -8.44
C VAL A 417 10.53 -34.71 -7.11
N LYS A 418 9.80 -34.40 -6.04
CA LYS A 418 10.00 -34.95 -4.69
C LYS A 418 9.03 -36.10 -4.46
N GLN A 419 9.47 -37.12 -3.71
CA GLN A 419 8.69 -38.22 -3.12
C GLN A 419 7.45 -38.70 -3.90
N GLY A 420 7.49 -39.94 -4.41
CA GLY A 420 6.31 -40.60 -4.99
C GLY A 420 6.62 -41.99 -5.56
N SER A 421 5.60 -42.81 -5.77
CA SER A 421 5.72 -44.13 -6.40
C SER A 421 5.88 -44.07 -7.93
N ASN A 422 5.80 -42.88 -8.55
CA ASN A 422 5.79 -42.69 -10.00
C ASN A 422 6.68 -41.53 -10.48
N VAL A 423 7.89 -41.40 -9.93
CA VAL A 423 8.80 -40.26 -10.21
C VAL A 423 9.34 -40.27 -11.65
N ASP A 424 9.37 -41.43 -12.30
CA ASP A 424 9.81 -41.53 -13.70
C ASP A 424 8.84 -40.92 -14.71
N SER A 425 7.60 -40.62 -14.30
CA SER A 425 6.55 -40.10 -15.17
C SER A 425 6.79 -38.66 -15.69
N LEU A 426 7.67 -37.89 -15.06
CA LEU A 426 8.00 -36.53 -15.54
C LEU A 426 8.74 -36.61 -16.88
N ALA A 427 8.16 -36.04 -17.93
CA ALA A 427 8.79 -35.86 -19.23
C ALA A 427 8.87 -34.38 -19.60
N VAL A 428 10.05 -33.94 -20.04
CA VAL A 428 10.30 -32.60 -20.56
C VAL A 428 10.73 -32.73 -22.01
N LYS A 429 10.01 -32.06 -22.92
CA LYS A 429 10.32 -32.02 -24.35
C LYS A 429 10.49 -30.58 -24.79
N ILE A 430 11.60 -30.30 -25.46
CA ILE A 430 11.88 -28.99 -26.03
C ILE A 430 11.73 -29.09 -27.54
N THR A 431 10.97 -28.17 -28.12
CA THR A 431 10.82 -28.05 -29.56
C THR A 431 10.85 -26.57 -29.92
N ASP A 432 11.94 -26.15 -30.52
CA ASP A 432 12.16 -24.76 -30.94
C ASP A 432 12.10 -23.78 -29.75
N LYS A 433 11.06 -22.95 -29.66
CA LYS A 433 10.82 -21.99 -28.56
C LYS A 433 9.74 -22.43 -27.57
N THR A 434 9.34 -23.70 -27.62
CA THR A 434 8.30 -24.25 -26.74
C THR A 434 8.85 -25.38 -25.89
N VAL A 435 8.53 -25.36 -24.60
CA VAL A 435 8.80 -26.46 -23.67
C VAL A 435 7.48 -27.11 -23.31
N THR A 436 7.42 -28.43 -23.41
CA THR A 436 6.28 -29.22 -22.94
C THR A 436 6.71 -30.06 -21.75
N ILE A 437 6.00 -29.93 -20.63
CA ILE A 437 6.20 -30.71 -19.41
C ILE A 437 4.95 -31.55 -19.17
N THR A 438 5.10 -32.88 -19.11
CA THR A 438 3.99 -33.81 -18.89
C THR A 438 4.27 -34.78 -17.76
N SER A 439 3.21 -35.26 -17.11
CA SER A 439 3.25 -36.41 -16.19
C SER A 439 2.16 -37.43 -16.49
N ASP A 440 2.29 -38.61 -15.90
CA ASP A 440 1.20 -39.59 -15.84
C ASP A 440 0.07 -39.04 -14.93
N PRO A 441 -1.22 -39.16 -15.31
CA PRO A 441 -2.35 -38.77 -14.46
C PRO A 441 -2.38 -39.47 -13.09
N SER A 442 -1.76 -40.65 -12.97
CA SER A 442 -1.62 -41.38 -11.70
C SER A 442 -0.57 -40.79 -10.76
N ALA A 443 0.16 -39.75 -11.17
CA ALA A 443 1.21 -39.09 -10.38
C ALA A 443 0.69 -38.08 -9.33
N GLY A 444 -0.63 -38.10 -9.08
CA GLY A 444 -1.32 -37.29 -8.07
C GLY A 444 -0.64 -37.29 -6.71
N GLY A 445 -0.47 -36.10 -6.12
CA GLY A 445 0.05 -35.92 -4.77
C GLY A 445 1.58 -35.81 -4.63
N CYS A 446 2.35 -35.92 -5.73
CA CYS A 446 3.79 -35.65 -5.68
C CYS A 446 4.08 -34.14 -5.81
N GLU A 447 5.04 -33.62 -5.04
CA GLU A 447 5.47 -32.21 -5.14
C GLU A 447 6.48 -32.05 -6.29
N CYS A 448 6.22 -31.13 -7.22
CA CYS A 448 7.10 -30.81 -8.33
C CYS A 448 7.49 -29.33 -8.30
N ILE A 449 8.79 -29.06 -8.15
CA ILE A 449 9.36 -27.72 -8.21
C ILE A 449 9.88 -27.47 -9.63
N LEU A 450 9.37 -26.42 -10.26
CA LEU A 450 9.82 -25.92 -11.56
C LEU A 450 10.50 -24.57 -11.36
N GLU A 451 11.79 -24.53 -11.63
CA GLU A 451 12.59 -23.31 -11.74
C GLU A 451 12.66 -22.95 -13.23
N VAL A 452 11.97 -21.89 -13.65
CA VAL A 452 11.78 -21.52 -15.06
C VAL A 452 12.47 -20.18 -15.39
N PRO A 453 12.71 -19.85 -16.67
CA PRO A 453 13.09 -18.49 -17.05
C PRO A 453 12.14 -17.45 -16.48
N ILE A 454 12.67 -16.32 -15.99
CA ILE A 454 11.85 -15.27 -15.38
C ILE A 454 10.82 -14.69 -16.36
N LYS A 455 11.13 -14.76 -17.66
CA LYS A 455 10.31 -14.27 -18.79
C LYS A 455 9.54 -15.33 -19.57
N ALA A 456 9.49 -16.56 -19.08
CA ALA A 456 8.75 -17.61 -19.76
C ALA A 456 7.23 -17.39 -19.62
N ASP A 457 6.51 -17.57 -20.72
CA ASP A 457 5.05 -17.66 -20.71
C ASP A 457 4.60 -19.04 -20.27
N LEU A 458 3.53 -19.09 -19.48
CA LEU A 458 3.05 -20.32 -18.87
C LEU A 458 1.64 -20.64 -19.33
N GLN A 459 1.44 -21.87 -19.83
CA GLN A 459 0.12 -22.46 -20.02
C GLN A 459 0.05 -23.77 -19.25
N ILE A 460 -0.76 -23.78 -18.20
CA ILE A 460 -0.76 -24.85 -17.20
C ILE A 460 -2.14 -25.50 -17.18
N ARG A 461 -2.16 -26.81 -17.41
CA ARG A 461 -3.27 -27.69 -17.11
C ARG A 461 -2.82 -28.64 -16.01
N ASN A 462 -3.40 -28.51 -14.82
CA ASN A 462 -2.94 -29.28 -13.67
C ASN A 462 -4.09 -29.82 -12.81
N ASP A 463 -4.09 -31.13 -12.59
CA ASP A 463 -5.06 -31.80 -11.71
C ASP A 463 -4.66 -31.73 -10.22
N GLY A 464 -3.45 -31.26 -9.90
CA GLY A 464 -3.03 -30.92 -8.53
C GLY A 464 -3.10 -29.42 -8.25
N SER A 465 -2.64 -28.98 -7.06
CA SER A 465 -2.53 -27.54 -6.78
C SER A 465 -1.35 -26.91 -7.49
N THR A 466 -1.45 -25.61 -7.79
CA THR A 466 -0.42 -24.85 -8.51
C THR A 466 -0.05 -23.60 -7.76
N THR A 467 1.24 -23.43 -7.42
CA THR A 467 1.79 -22.20 -6.87
C THR A 467 2.74 -21.55 -7.87
N ILE A 468 2.60 -20.25 -8.13
CA ILE A 468 3.49 -19.47 -9.01
C ILE A 468 3.98 -18.24 -8.27
N ALA A 469 5.28 -17.95 -8.28
CA ALA A 469 5.80 -16.77 -7.60
C ALA A 469 6.88 -16.02 -8.37
N ASN A 470 6.87 -14.69 -8.27
CA ASN A 470 7.95 -13.77 -8.69
C ASN A 470 8.34 -13.85 -10.17
N LEU A 471 7.39 -14.12 -11.07
CA LEU A 471 7.64 -14.13 -12.52
C LEU A 471 7.27 -12.79 -13.19
N TYR A 472 7.92 -12.55 -14.34
CA TYR A 472 7.64 -11.44 -15.25
C TYR A 472 7.34 -12.00 -16.63
N SER A 473 6.09 -12.15 -17.04
CA SER A 473 5.74 -12.87 -18.29
C SER A 473 4.63 -12.15 -19.05
N ASP A 474 4.51 -12.32 -20.35
CA ASP A 474 3.40 -11.72 -21.08
C ASP A 474 2.09 -12.49 -20.83
N GLU A 475 2.15 -13.81 -20.72
CA GLU A 475 0.99 -14.69 -20.55
C GLU A 475 1.19 -15.74 -19.43
N ILE A 476 0.30 -15.74 -18.45
CA ILE A 476 0.17 -16.80 -17.45
C ILE A 476 -1.28 -17.31 -17.47
N ASP A 477 -1.48 -18.49 -18.02
CA ASP A 477 -2.77 -19.20 -18.07
C ASP A 477 -2.70 -20.49 -17.23
N VAL A 478 -3.58 -20.61 -16.25
CA VAL A 478 -3.67 -21.76 -15.34
C VAL A 478 -5.09 -22.26 -15.30
N VAL A 479 -5.27 -23.52 -15.66
CA VAL A 479 -6.52 -24.26 -15.54
C VAL A 479 -6.26 -25.51 -14.72
N GLY A 480 -7.02 -25.71 -13.64
CA GLY A 480 -6.84 -26.88 -12.79
C GLY A 480 -8.04 -27.26 -11.94
N THR A 481 -7.90 -28.36 -11.22
CA THR A 481 -8.90 -28.84 -10.25
C THR A 481 -8.53 -28.45 -8.81
N GLY A 482 -7.23 -28.37 -8.50
CA GLY A 482 -6.70 -27.99 -7.19
C GLY A 482 -6.69 -26.48 -6.91
N ASN A 483 -6.06 -26.09 -5.80
CA ASN A 483 -5.89 -24.67 -5.45
C ASN A 483 -4.89 -24.01 -6.42
N ILE A 484 -5.12 -22.74 -6.73
CA ILE A 484 -4.18 -21.92 -7.50
C ILE A 484 -3.73 -20.76 -6.65
N GLU A 485 -2.43 -20.72 -6.33
CA GLU A 485 -1.82 -19.64 -5.57
C GLU A 485 -0.81 -18.90 -6.44
N THR A 486 -0.92 -17.58 -6.50
CA THR A 486 0.07 -16.72 -7.14
C THR A 486 0.67 -15.75 -6.15
N ARG A 487 1.93 -15.37 -6.34
CA ARG A 487 2.60 -14.39 -5.50
C ARG A 487 3.47 -13.43 -6.30
N SER A 488 3.23 -12.14 -6.13
CA SER A 488 4.09 -11.07 -6.69
C SER A 488 4.36 -11.23 -8.19
N LEU A 489 3.30 -11.45 -8.98
CA LEU A 489 3.42 -11.63 -10.43
C LEU A 489 3.41 -10.28 -11.16
N ARG A 490 4.12 -10.24 -12.28
CA ARG A 490 4.07 -9.14 -13.25
C ARG A 490 3.75 -9.72 -14.62
N SER A 491 2.66 -9.28 -15.24
CA SER A 491 2.28 -9.83 -16.54
C SER A 491 1.43 -8.91 -17.40
N THR A 492 1.25 -9.23 -18.68
CA THR A 492 0.22 -8.60 -19.49
C THR A 492 -1.13 -9.28 -19.22
N ASN A 493 -1.19 -10.62 -19.26
CA ASN A 493 -2.42 -11.37 -19.07
C ASN A 493 -2.25 -12.51 -18.07
N ILE A 494 -3.06 -12.50 -17.01
CA ILE A 494 -3.13 -13.57 -16.02
C ILE A 494 -4.53 -14.16 -16.04
N GLN A 495 -4.65 -15.44 -16.36
CA GLN A 495 -5.90 -16.19 -16.34
C GLN A 495 -5.77 -17.38 -15.39
N LEU A 496 -6.60 -17.41 -14.35
CA LEU A 496 -6.60 -18.45 -13.33
C LEU A 496 -7.99 -19.07 -13.27
N CYS A 497 -8.10 -20.38 -13.48
CA CYS A 497 -9.35 -21.12 -13.47
C CYS A 497 -9.22 -22.38 -12.62
N SER A 498 -9.93 -22.43 -11.48
CA SER A 498 -10.00 -23.63 -10.65
C SER A 498 -11.41 -24.21 -10.65
N THR A 499 -11.54 -25.49 -10.96
CA THR A 499 -12.84 -26.17 -11.06
C THR A 499 -13.34 -26.73 -9.73
N ALA A 500 -12.46 -26.94 -8.74
CA ALA A 500 -12.83 -27.46 -7.42
C ALA A 500 -12.06 -26.84 -6.24
N GLY A 501 -11.01 -26.05 -6.51
CA GLY A 501 -10.17 -25.41 -5.51
C GLY A 501 -10.41 -23.90 -5.37
N ASN A 502 -9.62 -23.29 -4.49
CA ASN A 502 -9.60 -21.83 -4.29
C ASN A 502 -8.55 -21.17 -5.19
N ILE A 503 -8.71 -19.87 -5.42
CA ILE A 503 -7.70 -19.03 -6.07
C ILE A 503 -7.23 -17.98 -5.07
N ALA A 504 -5.92 -17.83 -4.90
CA ALA A 504 -5.32 -16.79 -4.08
C ALA A 504 -4.21 -16.04 -4.82
N CYS A 505 -4.35 -14.72 -4.95
CA CYS A 505 -3.31 -13.82 -5.46
C CYS A 505 -2.70 -13.06 -4.29
N GLN A 506 -1.53 -13.48 -3.81
CA GLN A 506 -0.84 -12.92 -2.65
C GLN A 506 0.21 -11.86 -3.04
N GLY A 507 0.38 -10.84 -2.21
CA GLY A 507 1.31 -9.76 -2.51
C GLY A 507 0.79 -8.86 -3.64
N ILE A 508 1.72 -8.28 -4.41
CA ILE A 508 1.38 -7.33 -5.47
C ILE A 508 1.33 -8.05 -6.80
N THR A 509 0.13 -8.24 -7.34
CA THR A 509 -0.05 -8.66 -8.74
C THR A 509 -0.19 -7.43 -9.61
N LEU A 510 0.72 -7.33 -10.58
CA LEU A 510 0.76 -6.26 -11.56
C LEU A 510 0.41 -6.83 -12.93
N ALA A 511 -0.78 -6.54 -13.48
CA ALA A 511 -1.09 -6.97 -14.83
C ALA A 511 -2.12 -6.13 -15.58
N GLU A 512 -2.02 -6.07 -16.91
CA GLU A 512 -3.00 -5.37 -17.73
C GLU A 512 -4.36 -6.06 -17.61
N ASN A 513 -4.39 -7.39 -17.58
CA ASN A 513 -5.60 -8.17 -17.36
C ASN A 513 -5.37 -9.28 -16.34
N VAL A 514 -6.24 -9.34 -15.32
CA VAL A 514 -6.29 -10.45 -14.36
C VAL A 514 -7.70 -11.03 -14.36
N THR A 515 -7.83 -12.32 -14.67
CA THR A 515 -9.07 -13.07 -14.56
C THR A 515 -8.89 -14.23 -13.58
N ALA A 516 -9.70 -14.28 -12.53
CA ALA A 516 -9.76 -15.39 -11.59
C ALA A 516 -11.17 -15.98 -11.58
N THR A 517 -11.30 -17.26 -11.92
CA THR A 517 -12.58 -17.94 -12.01
C THR A 517 -12.56 -19.22 -11.20
N THR A 518 -13.52 -19.39 -10.29
CA THR A 518 -13.77 -20.68 -9.64
C THR A 518 -15.14 -21.23 -10.00
N VAL A 519 -15.26 -22.55 -10.04
CA VAL A 519 -16.53 -23.26 -10.21
C VAL A 519 -17.00 -23.83 -8.86
N GLY A 520 -18.30 -23.98 -8.67
CA GLY A 520 -18.85 -24.53 -7.44
C GLY A 520 -18.61 -23.62 -6.23
N LYS A 521 -17.89 -24.12 -5.22
CA LYS A 521 -17.71 -23.45 -3.92
C LYS A 521 -16.30 -22.88 -3.69
N GLY A 522 -15.46 -22.83 -4.73
CA GLY A 522 -14.09 -22.33 -4.61
C GLY A 522 -14.06 -20.83 -4.29
N ASN A 523 -13.29 -20.42 -3.28
CA ASN A 523 -13.16 -19.01 -2.89
C ASN A 523 -12.09 -18.31 -3.72
N ILE A 524 -12.20 -16.99 -3.85
CA ILE A 524 -11.21 -16.14 -4.49
C ILE A 524 -10.69 -15.12 -3.48
N PHE A 525 -9.38 -15.09 -3.27
CA PHE A 525 -8.69 -14.11 -2.45
C PHE A 525 -7.71 -13.29 -3.30
N LEU A 526 -7.87 -11.97 -3.33
CA LEU A 526 -7.02 -11.05 -4.06
C LEU A 526 -6.42 -10.04 -3.08
N ASP A 527 -5.10 -10.03 -2.94
CA ASP A 527 -4.42 -9.12 -2.02
C ASP A 527 -4.31 -7.70 -2.62
N LYS A 528 -3.23 -7.40 -3.36
CA LYS A 528 -3.08 -6.09 -4.00
C LYS A 528 -2.96 -6.26 -5.52
N LEU A 529 -3.98 -5.82 -6.24
CA LEU A 529 -3.99 -5.81 -7.70
C LEU A 529 -3.75 -4.41 -8.22
N GLN A 530 -2.90 -4.28 -9.23
CA GLN A 530 -2.64 -3.02 -9.92
C GLN A 530 -2.62 -3.30 -11.43
N GLY A 531 -3.45 -2.59 -12.20
CA GLY A 531 -3.81 -3.16 -13.49
C GLY A 531 -4.68 -2.32 -14.42
N GLY A 532 -4.83 -2.83 -15.63
CA GLY A 532 -5.83 -2.34 -16.57
C GLY A 532 -7.19 -2.83 -16.09
N SER A 533 -7.39 -4.14 -16.11
CA SER A 533 -8.64 -4.80 -15.73
C SER A 533 -8.44 -5.97 -14.76
N VAL A 534 -9.38 -6.10 -13.83
CA VAL A 534 -9.49 -7.24 -12.91
C VAL A 534 -10.89 -7.81 -13.03
N SER A 535 -11.00 -9.13 -13.13
CA SER A 535 -12.25 -9.87 -13.06
C SER A 535 -12.10 -11.04 -12.09
N ALA A 536 -12.99 -11.15 -11.10
CA ALA A 536 -13.09 -12.32 -10.25
C ALA A 536 -14.53 -12.84 -10.21
N THR A 537 -14.70 -14.12 -10.54
CA THR A 537 -16.00 -14.76 -10.71
C THR A 537 -16.04 -16.11 -10.02
N THR A 538 -17.08 -16.35 -9.22
CA THR A 538 -17.34 -17.65 -8.61
C THR A 538 -18.84 -17.98 -8.64
N GLU A 539 -19.22 -19.25 -8.52
CA GLU A 539 -20.63 -19.60 -8.40
C GLU A 539 -21.13 -19.40 -6.97
N ALA A 540 -20.63 -20.16 -6.00
CA ALA A 540 -21.08 -20.14 -4.61
C ALA A 540 -19.94 -19.91 -3.60
N GLY A 541 -18.73 -19.60 -4.09
CA GLY A 541 -17.60 -19.22 -3.23
C GLY A 541 -17.63 -17.76 -2.83
N ASN A 542 -16.84 -17.43 -1.82
CA ASN A 542 -16.66 -16.05 -1.36
C ASN A 542 -15.58 -15.34 -2.20
N ILE A 543 -15.73 -14.03 -2.38
CA ILE A 543 -14.69 -13.18 -2.97
C ILE A 543 -14.21 -12.18 -1.93
N SER A 544 -12.91 -12.19 -1.65
CA SER A 544 -12.24 -11.24 -0.75
C SER A 544 -11.16 -10.49 -1.51
N VAL A 545 -11.23 -9.17 -1.52
CA VAL A 545 -10.26 -8.28 -2.19
C VAL A 545 -9.74 -7.26 -1.19
N ASN A 546 -8.42 -7.21 -0.95
CA ASN A 546 -7.81 -6.22 -0.05
C ASN A 546 -7.60 -4.85 -0.73
N ALA A 547 -7.19 -4.85 -2.00
CA ALA A 547 -7.07 -3.65 -2.81
C ALA A 547 -7.08 -3.95 -4.32
N SER A 548 -7.80 -3.12 -5.08
CA SER A 548 -7.74 -3.10 -6.55
C SER A 548 -7.52 -1.68 -7.04
N TYR A 549 -6.29 -1.40 -7.49
CA TYR A 549 -5.88 -0.15 -8.13
C TYR A 549 -5.87 -0.32 -9.65
N SER A 550 -6.99 -0.81 -10.19
CA SER A 550 -7.14 -1.10 -11.61
C SER A 550 -8.04 -0.07 -12.29
N ASN A 551 -7.90 0.13 -13.60
CA ASN A 551 -8.81 1.01 -14.35
C ASN A 551 -10.24 0.48 -14.34
N ARG A 552 -10.40 -0.85 -14.40
CA ARG A 552 -11.69 -1.53 -14.33
C ARG A 552 -11.62 -2.75 -13.41
N SER A 553 -12.62 -2.93 -12.56
CA SER A 553 -12.78 -4.13 -11.72
C SER A 553 -14.18 -4.72 -11.87
N THR A 554 -14.27 -6.04 -12.01
CA THR A 554 -15.54 -6.78 -12.02
C THR A 554 -15.50 -7.89 -10.97
N PHE A 555 -16.46 -7.91 -10.06
CA PHE A 555 -16.58 -8.94 -9.03
C PHE A 555 -17.97 -9.58 -9.10
N GLN A 556 -18.03 -10.89 -9.25
CA GLN A 556 -19.28 -11.60 -9.45
C GLN A 556 -19.36 -12.92 -8.67
N THR A 557 -20.43 -13.09 -7.90
CA THR A 557 -20.80 -14.38 -7.29
C THR A 557 -22.29 -14.64 -7.43
N ARG A 558 -22.73 -15.91 -7.47
CA ARG A 558 -24.16 -16.23 -7.43
C ARG A 558 -24.66 -16.24 -5.99
N ASP A 559 -24.01 -17.01 -5.12
CA ASP A 559 -24.52 -17.30 -3.76
C ASP A 559 -23.52 -17.02 -2.62
N GLY A 560 -22.30 -16.58 -2.93
CA GLY A 560 -21.26 -16.33 -1.94
C GLY A 560 -21.28 -14.92 -1.36
N ASP A 561 -20.48 -14.73 -0.30
CA ASP A 561 -20.25 -13.42 0.33
C ASP A 561 -19.12 -12.66 -0.38
N MET A 562 -19.19 -11.32 -0.33
CA MET A 562 -18.17 -10.45 -0.90
C MET A 562 -17.62 -9.46 0.13
N GLU A 563 -16.29 -9.42 0.26
CA GLU A 563 -15.58 -8.39 1.01
C GLU A 563 -14.61 -7.65 0.07
N LEU A 564 -14.93 -6.41 -0.28
CA LEU A 564 -14.18 -5.61 -1.25
C LEU A 564 -13.59 -4.38 -0.56
N LYS A 565 -12.27 -4.30 -0.46
CA LYS A 565 -11.55 -3.19 0.21
C LYS A 565 -10.74 -2.40 -0.81
N SER A 566 -10.62 -1.09 -0.61
CA SER A 566 -9.76 -0.18 -1.38
C SER A 566 -9.87 -0.41 -2.89
N ILE A 567 -11.07 -0.23 -3.43
CA ILE A 567 -11.36 -0.40 -4.86
C ILE A 567 -11.40 0.96 -5.53
N HIS A 568 -10.67 1.10 -6.64
CA HIS A 568 -10.52 2.35 -7.37
C HIS A 568 -11.16 2.30 -8.75
N LYS A 569 -11.49 3.49 -9.27
CA LYS A 569 -11.95 3.77 -10.64
C LYS A 569 -13.27 3.03 -10.95
N ASP A 570 -13.36 2.38 -12.11
CA ASP A 570 -14.61 1.80 -12.57
C ASP A 570 -14.81 0.40 -11.98
N CYS A 571 -15.85 0.23 -11.17
CA CYS A 571 -16.17 -1.05 -10.55
C CYS A 571 -17.57 -1.53 -10.89
N THR A 572 -17.66 -2.79 -11.33
CA THR A 572 -18.91 -3.52 -11.46
C THR A 572 -18.97 -4.63 -10.42
N VAL A 573 -20.06 -4.69 -9.67
CA VAL A 573 -20.32 -5.75 -8.68
C VAL A 573 -21.63 -6.43 -8.99
N ARG A 574 -21.62 -7.77 -9.07
CA ARG A 574 -22.83 -8.57 -9.28
C ARG A 574 -22.96 -9.66 -8.23
N SER A 575 -24.11 -9.72 -7.57
CA SER A 575 -24.49 -10.84 -6.71
C SER A 575 -25.93 -11.25 -6.94
N ASN A 576 -26.22 -12.55 -7.00
CA ASN A 576 -27.61 -13.02 -7.00
C ASN A 576 -28.12 -13.37 -5.58
N GLY A 577 -27.22 -13.45 -4.59
CA GLY A 577 -27.50 -13.97 -3.26
C GLY A 577 -26.33 -13.75 -2.28
N GLY A 578 -26.15 -14.69 -1.35
CA GLY A 578 -25.17 -14.56 -0.26
C GLY A 578 -25.71 -13.79 0.95
N LYS A 579 -25.05 -13.98 2.09
CA LYS A 579 -25.47 -13.36 3.35
C LYS A 579 -25.04 -11.89 3.41
N SER A 580 -23.88 -11.57 2.85
CA SER A 580 -23.31 -10.23 2.95
C SER A 580 -22.46 -9.80 1.76
N LEU A 581 -22.60 -8.52 1.39
CA LEU A 581 -21.62 -7.77 0.61
C LEU A 581 -21.15 -6.59 1.44
N THR A 582 -19.85 -6.49 1.66
CA THR A 582 -19.20 -5.36 2.33
C THR A 582 -18.18 -4.72 1.40
N MET A 583 -18.35 -3.43 1.09
CA MET A 583 -17.37 -2.63 0.35
C MET A 583 -16.84 -1.51 1.23
N LYS A 584 -15.51 -1.41 1.37
CA LYS A 584 -14.80 -0.42 2.19
C LYS A 584 -13.80 0.39 1.38
N GLY A 585 -13.73 1.70 1.61
CA GLY A 585 -12.76 2.59 0.96
C GLY A 585 -12.90 2.66 -0.57
N PHE A 586 -14.12 2.81 -1.09
CA PHE A 586 -14.34 2.93 -2.54
C PHE A 586 -14.06 4.34 -3.07
N TYR A 587 -13.37 4.43 -4.22
CA TYR A 587 -13.05 5.68 -4.94
C TYR A 587 -13.32 5.52 -6.44
N GLY A 588 -14.34 6.14 -7.02
CA GLY A 588 -14.57 6.13 -8.48
C GLY A 588 -16.03 6.00 -8.92
N THR A 589 -16.30 5.22 -9.98
CA THR A 589 -17.66 4.92 -10.48
C THR A 589 -18.07 3.49 -10.08
N LEU A 590 -19.25 3.35 -9.46
CA LEU A 590 -19.76 2.04 -9.03
C LEU A 590 -21.02 1.67 -9.81
N ASN A 591 -21.04 0.48 -10.40
CA ASN A 591 -22.23 -0.17 -10.94
C ASN A 591 -22.48 -1.49 -10.21
N ALA A 592 -23.37 -1.48 -9.21
CA ALA A 592 -23.68 -2.63 -8.39
C ALA A 592 -25.09 -3.16 -8.68
N ASP A 593 -25.22 -4.46 -8.95
CA ASP A 593 -26.48 -5.19 -9.02
C ASP A 593 -26.40 -6.39 -8.06
N VAL A 594 -26.98 -6.25 -6.88
CA VAL A 594 -26.65 -7.09 -5.71
C VAL A 594 -27.90 -7.66 -5.06
N GLY A 595 -27.90 -8.98 -4.87
CA GLY A 595 -28.95 -9.75 -4.21
C GLY A 595 -28.58 -10.25 -2.82
N SER A 596 -27.43 -9.84 -2.26
CA SER A 596 -27.02 -10.24 -0.92
C SER A 596 -27.99 -9.74 0.15
N GLU A 597 -28.23 -10.54 1.19
CA GLU A 597 -29.22 -10.21 2.22
C GLU A 597 -28.90 -8.88 2.94
N ASN A 598 -27.62 -8.68 3.26
CA ASN A 598 -27.12 -7.47 3.90
C ASN A 598 -26.03 -6.85 3.03
N VAL A 599 -26.18 -5.57 2.70
CA VAL A 599 -25.21 -4.85 1.87
C VAL A 599 -24.71 -3.64 2.67
N THR A 600 -23.39 -3.50 2.80
CA THR A 600 -22.75 -2.32 3.41
C THR A 600 -21.76 -1.73 2.43
N LEU A 601 -21.99 -0.47 2.03
CA LEU A 601 -21.14 0.23 1.06
C LEU A 601 -20.57 1.48 1.70
N GLN A 602 -19.25 1.63 1.62
CA GLN A 602 -18.50 2.78 2.08
C GLN A 602 -17.92 3.54 0.90
N LEU A 603 -18.56 4.65 0.54
CA LEU A 603 -18.15 5.48 -0.59
C LEU A 603 -17.30 6.64 -0.07
N SER A 604 -15.99 6.57 -0.31
CA SER A 604 -15.04 7.57 0.16
C SER A 604 -14.88 8.74 -0.82
N GLU A 605 -15.02 8.45 -2.11
CA GLU A 605 -15.05 9.44 -3.17
C GLU A 605 -15.83 8.89 -4.37
N MET A 606 -16.52 9.77 -5.10
CA MET A 606 -17.21 9.40 -6.32
C MET A 606 -16.86 10.38 -7.43
N VAL A 607 -16.79 9.85 -8.64
CA VAL A 607 -16.60 10.64 -9.86
C VAL A 607 -17.67 10.18 -10.85
N GLY A 608 -18.33 11.12 -11.53
CA GLY A 608 -19.36 10.82 -12.54
C GLY A 608 -20.60 10.13 -11.97
N THR A 609 -21.14 9.15 -12.70
CA THR A 609 -22.41 8.48 -12.37
C THR A 609 -22.19 7.08 -11.80
N SER A 610 -22.77 6.82 -10.62
CA SER A 610 -22.82 5.51 -9.98
C SER A 610 -24.25 5.01 -9.84
N ASN A 611 -24.44 3.69 -9.99
CA ASN A 611 -25.73 3.00 -9.90
C ASN A 611 -25.63 1.81 -8.94
N ILE A 612 -26.56 1.73 -7.99
CA ILE A 612 -26.67 0.64 -7.02
C ILE A 612 -28.10 0.11 -7.08
N LYS A 613 -28.25 -1.15 -7.50
CA LYS A 613 -29.50 -1.90 -7.49
C LYS A 613 -29.38 -3.03 -6.48
N ALA A 614 -30.22 -3.00 -5.45
CA ALA A 614 -30.21 -3.92 -4.33
C ALA A 614 -31.64 -4.44 -4.07
N MET A 615 -32.25 -5.02 -5.10
CA MET A 615 -33.70 -5.31 -5.13
C MET A 615 -34.13 -6.50 -4.27
N ALA A 616 -33.22 -7.44 -4.03
CA ALA A 616 -33.45 -8.60 -3.16
C ALA A 616 -32.82 -8.45 -1.76
N THR A 617 -32.11 -7.33 -1.52
CA THR A 617 -31.45 -7.03 -0.24
C THR A 617 -32.48 -6.68 0.83
N LYS A 618 -32.30 -7.22 2.05
CA LYS A 618 -33.14 -6.89 3.22
C LYS A 618 -32.74 -5.54 3.81
N THR A 619 -31.43 -5.34 3.99
CA THR A 619 -30.86 -4.11 4.55
C THR A 619 -29.67 -3.63 3.75
N LEU A 620 -29.72 -2.37 3.30
CA LEU A 620 -28.64 -1.66 2.63
C LEU A 620 -28.15 -0.50 3.52
N HIS A 621 -26.91 -0.59 3.98
CA HIS A 621 -26.21 0.49 4.67
C HIS A 621 -25.31 1.23 3.69
N LEU A 622 -25.62 2.51 3.46
CA LEU A 622 -24.87 3.40 2.60
C LEU A 622 -24.15 4.45 3.45
N ASN A 623 -22.83 4.31 3.52
CA ASN A 623 -21.95 5.16 4.31
C ASN A 623 -21.19 6.09 3.36
N LEU A 624 -21.46 7.39 3.44
CA LEU A 624 -20.94 8.39 2.52
C LEU A 624 -19.92 9.26 3.22
N ALA A 625 -18.74 9.46 2.63
CA ALA A 625 -17.83 10.50 3.08
C ALA A 625 -18.48 11.88 2.89
N GLU A 626 -18.05 12.86 3.69
CA GLU A 626 -18.53 14.24 3.59
C GLU A 626 -18.36 14.80 2.17
N THR A 627 -17.22 14.55 1.55
CA THR A 627 -16.95 14.93 0.17
C THR A 627 -17.97 14.34 -0.81
N VAL A 628 -18.38 13.07 -0.64
CA VAL A 628 -19.36 12.42 -1.51
C VAL A 628 -20.74 13.07 -1.34
N TYR A 629 -21.17 13.30 -0.11
CA TYR A 629 -22.45 13.90 0.20
C TYR A 629 -22.55 15.36 -0.30
N ASP A 630 -21.50 16.15 -0.09
CA ASP A 630 -21.49 17.58 -0.42
C ASP A 630 -21.30 17.87 -1.92
N THR A 631 -20.75 16.92 -2.68
CA THR A 631 -20.42 17.11 -4.11
C THR A 631 -21.28 16.31 -5.08
N SER A 632 -22.24 15.50 -4.59
CA SER A 632 -23.03 14.60 -5.45
C SER A 632 -24.54 14.78 -5.29
N SER A 633 -25.28 14.58 -6.38
CA SER A 633 -26.73 14.47 -6.40
C SER A 633 -27.11 13.00 -6.17
N ILE A 634 -27.63 12.70 -4.99
CA ILE A 634 -27.94 11.32 -4.58
C ILE A 634 -29.43 11.10 -4.70
N LYS A 635 -29.85 10.24 -5.64
CA LYS A 635 -31.25 9.87 -5.86
C LYS A 635 -31.47 8.46 -5.31
N VAL A 636 -32.33 8.34 -4.32
CA VAL A 636 -32.65 7.07 -3.67
C VAL A 636 -34.09 6.68 -3.96
N LYS A 637 -34.32 5.41 -4.26
CA LYS A 637 -35.63 4.79 -4.37
C LYS A 637 -35.69 3.60 -3.42
N SER A 638 -36.41 3.74 -2.32
CA SER A 638 -36.57 2.70 -1.31
C SER A 638 -37.95 2.67 -0.68
N THR A 639 -38.36 1.50 -0.19
CA THR A 639 -39.60 1.32 0.57
C THR A 639 -39.47 1.94 1.96
N GLN A 640 -38.33 1.72 2.62
CA GLN A 640 -37.97 2.30 3.91
C GLN A 640 -36.64 3.03 3.77
N LEU A 641 -36.62 4.31 4.13
CA LEU A 641 -35.43 5.15 4.18
C LEU A 641 -35.24 5.63 5.62
N THR A 642 -34.08 5.36 6.18
CA THR A 642 -33.63 5.88 7.47
C THR A 642 -32.39 6.71 7.25
N LEU A 643 -32.42 7.97 7.70
CA LEU A 643 -31.25 8.84 7.70
C LEU A 643 -30.67 8.86 9.11
N ASP A 644 -29.37 8.64 9.22
CA ASP A 644 -28.64 8.77 10.48
C ASP A 644 -28.58 10.24 10.95
N CYS A 645 -28.40 10.47 12.25
CA CYS A 645 -28.35 11.83 12.81
C CYS A 645 -27.17 12.67 12.31
N SER A 646 -26.16 12.02 11.70
CA SER A 646 -25.05 12.66 10.99
C SER A 646 -25.44 13.37 9.68
N MET A 647 -26.66 13.16 9.18
CA MET A 647 -27.13 13.76 7.93
C MET A 647 -27.81 15.12 8.20
N ASP A 648 -27.38 16.17 7.52
CA ASP A 648 -27.91 17.54 7.69
C ASP A 648 -29.24 17.80 6.95
N ASP A 649 -29.75 16.82 6.19
CA ASP A 649 -31.03 16.89 5.45
C ASP A 649 -32.25 16.74 6.38
N LYS A 650 -32.58 17.81 7.10
CA LYS A 650 -33.75 17.86 8.00
C LYS A 650 -35.10 17.73 7.28
N GLU A 651 -35.15 18.06 5.98
CA GLU A 651 -36.33 17.90 5.11
C GLU A 651 -35.88 17.46 3.69
N HIS A 652 -35.44 16.21 3.55
CA HIS A 652 -35.20 15.63 2.23
C HIS A 652 -36.48 15.70 1.38
N ARG A 653 -36.35 16.06 0.10
CA ARG A 653 -37.51 16.08 -0.82
C ARG A 653 -37.91 14.65 -1.13
N ARG A 654 -38.93 14.14 -0.43
CA ARG A 654 -39.52 12.82 -0.67
C ARG A 654 -40.73 12.93 -1.57
N ASP A 655 -40.73 12.17 -2.66
CA ASP A 655 -41.88 11.96 -3.55
C ASP A 655 -42.18 10.46 -3.61
N GLY A 656 -43.18 10.03 -2.82
CA GLY A 656 -43.48 8.62 -2.61
C GLY A 656 -42.28 7.82 -2.08
N ASN A 657 -41.85 6.82 -2.85
CA ASN A 657 -40.69 5.97 -2.52
C ASN A 657 -39.35 6.55 -3.00
N SER A 658 -39.34 7.75 -3.57
CA SER A 658 -38.14 8.42 -4.07
C SER A 658 -37.73 9.56 -3.14
N ALA A 659 -36.43 9.75 -2.93
CA ALA A 659 -35.88 10.93 -2.28
C ALA A 659 -34.60 11.40 -2.97
N VAL A 660 -34.31 12.69 -2.85
CA VAL A 660 -33.04 13.30 -3.32
C VAL A 660 -32.31 13.88 -2.12
N LEU A 661 -31.03 13.52 -1.99
CA LEU A 661 -30.11 13.92 -0.92
C LEU A 661 -28.86 14.58 -1.50
N GLY A 662 -28.12 15.30 -0.65
CA GLY A 662 -26.86 15.94 -1.02
C GLY A 662 -27.06 17.17 -1.92
N LYS A 663 -26.08 17.45 -2.78
CA LYS A 663 -26.09 18.65 -3.61
C LYS A 663 -26.97 18.49 -4.85
N ALA A 664 -28.03 19.29 -4.93
CA ALA A 664 -28.86 19.37 -6.14
C ALA A 664 -28.04 19.82 -7.35
N GLU A 665 -28.31 19.22 -8.52
CA GLU A 665 -27.66 19.57 -9.81
C GLU A 665 -26.12 19.46 -9.80
N ALA A 666 -25.58 18.52 -9.03
CA ALA A 666 -24.16 18.19 -9.08
C ALA A 666 -23.78 17.35 -10.31
N GLU A 667 -22.52 17.50 -10.75
CA GLU A 667 -21.91 16.69 -11.82
C GLU A 667 -21.83 15.21 -11.45
N ASN A 668 -21.48 14.93 -10.18
CA ASN A 668 -21.46 13.57 -9.65
C ASN A 668 -22.88 13.14 -9.28
N THR A 669 -23.27 11.93 -9.69
CA THR A 669 -24.62 11.40 -9.47
C THR A 669 -24.57 9.99 -8.89
N LEU A 670 -25.41 9.73 -7.90
CA LEU A 670 -25.58 8.41 -7.30
C LEU A 670 -27.04 7.99 -7.36
N HIS A 671 -27.32 6.89 -8.05
CA HIS A 671 -28.64 6.28 -8.12
C HIS A 671 -28.68 5.02 -7.27
N VAL A 672 -29.59 4.97 -6.30
CA VAL A 672 -29.75 3.83 -5.39
C VAL A 672 -31.17 3.33 -5.47
N GLU A 673 -31.36 2.05 -5.74
CA GLU A 673 -32.67 1.39 -5.77
C GLU A 673 -32.66 0.14 -4.90
N THR A 674 -33.60 0.03 -3.96
CA THR A 674 -33.79 -1.16 -3.14
C THR A 674 -35.25 -1.35 -2.73
N ASN A 675 -35.70 -2.60 -2.62
CA ASN A 675 -37.01 -2.91 -2.03
C ASN A 675 -36.94 -3.08 -0.49
N GLY A 676 -35.73 -3.19 0.07
CA GLY A 676 -35.49 -3.36 1.50
C GLY A 676 -35.34 -2.04 2.25
N SER A 677 -34.84 -2.14 3.49
CA SER A 677 -34.52 -0.97 4.31
C SER A 677 -33.19 -0.36 3.89
N LEU A 678 -33.22 0.92 3.56
CA LEU A 678 -32.03 1.73 3.26
C LEU A 678 -31.69 2.61 4.46
N VAL A 679 -30.48 2.46 4.98
CA VAL A 679 -29.90 3.34 6.00
C VAL A 679 -28.79 4.16 5.35
N VAL A 680 -28.91 5.49 5.36
CA VAL A 680 -27.87 6.39 4.84
C VAL A 680 -27.25 7.16 5.99
N ARG A 681 -25.92 7.19 6.04
CA ARG A 681 -25.15 7.95 7.04
C ARG A 681 -24.01 8.74 6.40
N LYS A 682 -23.67 9.88 7.01
CA LYS A 682 -22.44 10.62 6.72
C LYS A 682 -21.33 10.05 7.62
N MET A 683 -20.16 9.80 7.05
CA MET A 683 -19.01 9.27 7.76
C MET A 683 -18.15 10.40 8.30
N SER A 684 -17.69 10.26 9.55
CA SER A 684 -16.55 11.03 10.02
C SER A 684 -15.26 10.59 9.30
N TRP A 685 -14.20 11.40 9.40
CA TRP A 685 -12.88 11.01 8.91
C TRP A 685 -12.40 9.72 9.60
N ALA A 686 -12.71 9.52 10.88
CA ALA A 686 -12.35 8.31 11.62
C ALA A 686 -13.12 7.08 11.10
N ASP A 687 -14.39 7.25 10.74
CA ASP A 687 -15.20 6.18 10.14
C ASP A 687 -14.64 5.71 8.79
N SER A 688 -14.02 6.61 8.03
CA SER A 688 -13.37 6.29 6.74
C SER A 688 -12.25 5.25 6.86
N PHE A 689 -11.70 5.06 8.06
CA PHE A 689 -10.61 4.12 8.33
C PHE A 689 -10.95 3.07 9.39
N SER A 690 -12.12 3.16 10.02
CA SER A 690 -12.58 2.18 11.01
C SER A 690 -13.05 0.89 10.32
N PHE A 691 -12.42 -0.23 10.68
CA PHE A 691 -12.83 -1.57 10.22
C PHE A 691 -13.85 -2.24 11.14
N SER A 692 -14.43 -1.53 12.12
CA SER A 692 -15.39 -2.10 13.07
C SER A 692 -16.79 -2.22 12.45
N GLY A 693 -17.28 -3.45 12.37
CA GLY A 693 -18.71 -3.73 12.28
C GLY A 693 -19.45 -3.12 13.46
N MET A 694 -20.71 -2.80 13.22
CA MET A 694 -21.64 -2.23 14.19
C MET A 694 -21.75 -3.07 15.46
N SER A 695 -21.63 -2.41 16.61
CA SER A 695 -22.58 -2.56 17.73
C SER A 695 -22.50 -1.33 18.64
N GLN A 696 -23.19 -0.26 18.25
CA GLN A 696 -23.85 0.57 19.26
C GLN A 696 -25.10 -0.20 19.69
N MET A 697 -25.01 -0.91 20.82
CA MET A 697 -26.13 -1.28 21.68
C MET A 697 -25.52 -1.81 22.98
N GLU A 698 -25.42 -0.93 23.97
CA GLU A 698 -25.61 -1.18 25.41
C GLU A 698 -25.22 0.10 26.16
N GLN A 699 -26.14 1.06 26.13
CA GLN A 699 -26.32 2.00 27.22
C GLN A 699 -27.71 1.72 27.81
N GLN A 700 -27.73 0.84 28.81
CA GLN A 700 -28.57 0.91 29.99
C GLN A 700 -27.77 0.36 31.18
#